data_AF-A0A949CPZ5-F1
#
_entry.id   AF-A0A949CPZ5-F1
#
_cell.length_a   1.000
_cell.length_b   1.000
_cell.length_c   1.000
_cell.angle_alpha   90.00
_cell.angle_beta   90.00
_cell.angle_gamma   90.00
#
_symmetry.space_group_name_H-M   'P 1'
#
loop_
_entity.id
_entity.type
_entity.pdbx_description
1 polymer ?
#
loop_
_entity_poly.entity_id
_entity_poly.type
_entity_poly.pdbx_seq_one_letter_code
_entity_poly.pdbx_strand_id
1 'polypeptide(L)'
;MNRKLFSPARLWIVCATISIVLAARFGHAQESWQVGVAKSDITPKEAVRLSGYAARSKPTSEVDDRLHVRAMYLKHPSNPKPLLLISIDAIGVAPWMTKTISEQIQKDFGLARAQMVICTTHSHTAPHIDGALNNLFSGPLTDEEKQATERYTKGLVDSILATTKQAVANVKPAKVSYVLDRAEFAINRRKIANSQSTGFGTVDDGPVDRNVRIIRVDDLNNQPIAVAYQYACHCTSLAADLNRISADWAGISASQIESALPNVIALPVIGAGADANPNPRGTYELAKQHGTELGTAVLRGLAKPSKTLPPPETTSFAYTGLEFERPSRSQLQESLQSKSFQEQNRARYFLDLLKRKDRIPESYPAPVHLWTFGKELAWVFLGGEVVVDYQIRLERELNQFSNVWVAGYTDDVFAYVASERVRKEGGYEVDSSMIYYNQPGRWVSGTEDKLVRSILDLQRQTRSLEEPLNAAEGLRSIQVPSGWKVEQLAADPLVEDPVNISFGADGKVWVVEMGDYPSGGKSGRVKWLQDVDGDGTLDKSVVFLDGLEYPAGVYAWRDGAVVACAPEIFFARDTDGDGKADERRTILSGFPLTNPQHRVHGFTYGLDHKLYFGTGSDAKEVILHQLDGSRPSLDIRGADLAVDVDKHLLTLESGETQFIRAQNAEGQWFGNDNTHPIYQFIYDRNWFQPNGPRPRNLYQQLTNPASSPDVYPLSQPLDRFNDPNTANRFTSVCSTIFVASPGCGEEMQGAAIVCESVHNLVARFKMDRDGLAWKARRFPDEQLSDWVRSSDPWFRPVRVVNAPDGTVWIVDMYRRVIEHPTWIPEEWMARLDVRAGDDRGRIYRVFKNDYRPNN
;
A
#
# COMPACT_ATOMS: atom_id res chain seq x y z
N MET A 1 -30.91 71.43 -44.44
CA MET A 1 -29.57 71.70 -43.89
C MET A 1 -29.47 70.97 -42.54
N ASN A 2 -28.61 69.94 -42.48
CA ASN A 2 -28.57 68.94 -41.41
C ASN A 2 -27.61 69.30 -40.26
N ARG A 3 -28.00 68.95 -39.03
CA ARG A 3 -27.24 69.00 -37.76
C ARG A 3 -26.27 67.81 -37.63
N LYS A 4 -25.07 68.03 -37.06
CA LYS A 4 -24.20 67.07 -36.30
C LYS A 4 -23.31 67.90 -35.34
N LEU A 5 -23.38 67.84 -34.00
CA LEU A 5 -22.90 66.84 -33.02
C LEU A 5 -21.39 66.52 -33.10
N PHE A 6 -20.61 67.04 -32.14
CA PHE A 6 -19.28 66.58 -31.74
C PHE A 6 -19.29 66.22 -30.24
N SER A 7 -18.80 65.03 -29.89
CA SER A 7 -18.87 64.43 -28.54
C SER A 7 -17.55 64.56 -27.74
N PRO A 8 -17.59 64.44 -26.40
CA PRO A 8 -16.44 64.59 -25.52
C PRO A 8 -15.78 63.21 -25.30
N ALA A 9 -14.84 62.82 -26.17
CA ALA A 9 -14.20 61.50 -26.09
C ALA A 9 -12.65 61.53 -26.08
N ARG A 10 -12.02 62.69 -25.88
CA ARG A 10 -10.53 62.79 -25.98
C ARG A 10 -9.77 63.17 -24.72
N LEU A 11 -10.44 63.36 -23.57
CA LEU A 11 -9.75 63.65 -22.30
C LEU A 11 -9.58 62.43 -21.37
N TRP A 12 -10.22 61.29 -21.68
CA TRP A 12 -10.16 60.08 -20.84
C TRP A 12 -9.02 59.10 -21.20
N ILE A 13 -8.36 59.29 -22.35
CA ILE A 13 -7.35 58.33 -22.85
C ILE A 13 -5.94 58.61 -22.31
N VAL A 14 -5.66 59.82 -21.80
CA VAL A 14 -4.33 60.17 -21.26
C VAL A 14 -4.21 59.90 -19.75
N CYS A 15 -5.32 59.94 -18.99
CA CYS A 15 -5.30 59.53 -17.58
C CYS A 15 -5.32 57.99 -17.40
N ALA A 16 -5.94 57.25 -18.32
CA ALA A 16 -6.00 55.79 -18.24
C ALA A 16 -4.65 55.11 -18.51
N THR A 17 -3.80 55.67 -19.36
CA THR A 17 -2.46 55.12 -19.65
C THR A 17 -1.44 55.39 -18.54
N ILE A 18 -1.57 56.49 -17.78
CA ILE A 18 -0.71 56.75 -16.61
C ILE A 18 -1.11 55.86 -15.42
N SER A 19 -2.40 55.56 -15.23
CA SER A 19 -2.83 54.60 -14.20
C SER A 19 -2.48 53.14 -14.53
N ILE A 20 -2.43 52.74 -15.80
CA ILE A 20 -2.03 51.39 -16.22
C ILE A 20 -0.51 51.18 -16.09
N VAL A 21 0.31 52.22 -16.29
CA VAL A 21 1.77 52.13 -16.10
C VAL A 21 2.17 52.22 -14.62
N LEU A 22 1.37 52.87 -13.76
CA LEU A 22 1.57 52.83 -12.30
C LEU A 22 1.01 51.56 -11.64
N ALA A 23 -0.04 50.93 -12.19
CA ALA A 23 -0.52 49.63 -11.72
C ALA A 23 0.43 48.47 -12.08
N ALA A 24 1.19 48.58 -13.17
CA ALA A 24 2.23 47.61 -13.55
C ALA A 24 3.53 47.72 -12.71
N ARG A 25 3.60 48.66 -11.76
CA ARG A 25 4.71 48.81 -10.79
C ARG A 25 4.33 48.49 -9.34
N PHE A 26 3.09 48.07 -9.08
CA PHE A 26 2.84 47.26 -7.89
C PHE A 26 3.43 45.89 -8.18
N GLY A 27 4.64 45.67 -7.66
CA GLY A 27 5.35 44.41 -7.79
C GLY A 27 4.40 43.25 -7.51
N HIS A 28 4.52 42.18 -8.30
CA HIS A 28 4.03 40.88 -7.87
C HIS A 28 4.56 40.70 -6.45
N ALA A 29 3.68 40.81 -5.45
CA ALA A 29 4.04 40.42 -4.10
C ALA A 29 4.45 38.97 -4.24
N GLN A 30 5.75 38.71 -4.11
CA GLN A 30 6.29 37.36 -4.20
C GLN A 30 5.47 36.51 -3.25
N GLU A 31 4.70 35.56 -3.79
CA GLU A 31 3.78 34.74 -3.00
C GLU A 31 4.60 34.10 -1.89
N SER A 32 4.31 34.49 -0.65
CA SER A 32 5.08 34.06 0.51
C SER A 32 4.51 32.74 1.03
N TRP A 33 5.40 31.89 1.53
CA TRP A 33 5.00 30.68 2.24
C TRP A 33 4.03 31.02 3.37
N GLN A 34 3.08 30.13 3.61
CA GLN A 34 2.18 30.18 4.74
C GLN A 34 2.63 29.08 5.71
N VAL A 35 3.24 29.48 6.83
CA VAL A 35 3.83 28.55 7.79
C VAL A 35 3.15 28.71 9.15
N GLY A 36 2.78 27.58 9.74
CA GLY A 36 2.23 27.51 11.08
C GLY A 36 3.03 26.52 11.92
N VAL A 37 3.31 26.89 13.17
CA VAL A 37 4.08 26.06 14.10
C VAL A 37 3.42 25.97 15.47
N ALA A 38 3.62 24.84 16.13
CA ALA A 38 3.16 24.61 17.49
C ALA A 38 4.06 23.62 18.24
N LYS A 39 4.00 23.68 19.57
CA LYS A 39 4.74 22.81 20.50
C LYS A 39 3.86 22.45 21.70
N SER A 40 3.95 21.21 22.17
CA SER A 40 3.30 20.75 23.41
C SER A 40 4.25 19.92 24.27
N ASP A 41 4.15 20.05 25.60
CA ASP A 41 4.82 19.17 26.57
C ASP A 41 4.15 17.79 26.58
N ILE A 42 4.94 16.73 26.44
CA ILE A 42 4.55 15.32 26.47
C ILE A 42 5.31 14.54 27.57
N THR A 43 5.85 15.24 28.56
CA THR A 43 6.52 14.62 29.71
C THR A 43 5.49 13.79 30.49
N PRO A 44 5.79 12.51 30.81
CA PRO A 44 4.85 11.65 31.53
C PRO A 44 4.53 12.22 32.92
N LYS A 45 3.28 12.06 33.35
CA LYS A 45 2.79 12.55 34.66
C LYS A 45 2.85 11.49 35.76
N GLU A 46 3.20 10.27 35.41
CA GLU A 46 3.30 9.12 36.29
C GLU A 46 4.60 8.35 35.99
N ALA A 47 4.94 7.38 36.84
CA ALA A 47 6.11 6.55 36.63
C ALA A 47 5.92 5.64 35.41
N VAL A 48 6.90 5.63 34.52
CA VAL A 48 6.87 4.88 33.25
C VAL A 48 8.19 4.16 33.01
N ARG A 49 8.16 3.10 32.21
CA ARG A 49 9.38 2.46 31.70
C ARG A 49 10.01 3.33 30.63
N LEU A 50 11.34 3.44 30.64
CA LEU A 50 12.09 4.05 29.54
C LEU A 50 12.40 2.99 28.47
N SER A 51 12.49 3.41 27.21
CA SER A 51 12.78 2.53 26.07
C SER A 51 14.17 2.81 25.49
N GLY A 52 14.76 1.82 24.83
CA GLY A 52 16.09 1.89 24.20
C GLY A 52 17.10 0.92 24.81
N TYR A 53 17.32 0.98 26.13
CA TYR A 53 18.27 0.07 26.81
C TYR A 53 17.58 -1.10 27.53
N ALA A 54 17.76 -2.32 27.01
CA ALA A 54 17.20 -3.55 27.57
C ALA A 54 17.61 -3.85 29.03
N ALA A 55 18.71 -3.26 29.50
CA ALA A 55 19.21 -3.41 30.87
C ALA A 55 18.33 -2.72 31.93
N ARG A 56 17.45 -1.78 31.53
CA ARG A 56 16.57 -1.08 32.47
C ARG A 56 15.38 -1.95 32.84
N SER A 57 15.23 -2.18 34.14
CA SER A 57 14.25 -3.11 34.71
C SER A 57 13.19 -2.47 35.59
N LYS A 58 13.20 -1.13 35.74
CA LYS A 58 12.30 -0.41 36.66
C LYS A 58 11.75 0.88 36.02
N PRO A 59 10.51 1.29 36.35
CA PRO A 59 9.96 2.55 35.91
C PRO A 59 10.64 3.74 36.61
N THR A 60 10.45 4.94 36.07
CA THR A 60 10.95 6.20 36.64
C THR A 60 9.93 7.31 36.46
N SER A 61 9.93 8.27 37.39
CA SER A 61 9.20 9.53 37.31
C SER A 61 10.14 10.73 37.44
N GLU A 62 11.45 10.48 37.51
CA GLU A 62 12.46 11.53 37.64
C GLU A 62 12.70 12.17 36.27
N VAL A 63 12.68 13.50 36.21
CA VAL A 63 12.75 14.27 34.97
C VAL A 63 13.93 15.25 35.04
N ASP A 64 14.88 15.10 34.12
CA ASP A 64 15.96 16.05 33.91
C ASP A 64 15.59 17.09 32.85
N ASP A 65 14.93 16.67 31.76
CA ASP A 65 14.44 17.57 30.70
C ASP A 65 12.98 17.28 30.35
N ARG A 66 12.27 18.31 29.90
CA ARG A 66 10.91 18.17 29.34
C ARG A 66 10.96 17.61 27.93
N LEU A 67 10.01 16.71 27.64
CA LEU A 67 9.82 16.12 26.32
C LEU A 67 8.72 16.86 25.57
N HIS A 68 8.86 17.02 24.26
CA HIS A 68 7.88 17.75 23.47
C HIS A 68 7.50 17.06 22.15
N VAL A 69 6.29 17.35 21.68
CA VAL A 69 5.90 17.25 20.28
C VAL A 69 5.98 18.64 19.67
N ARG A 70 6.51 18.73 18.46
CA ARG A 70 6.61 19.97 17.68
C ARG A 70 6.09 19.71 16.27
N ALA A 71 5.23 20.58 15.76
CA ALA A 71 4.65 20.45 14.43
C ALA A 71 4.90 21.71 13.60
N MET A 72 5.25 21.53 12.33
CA MET A 72 5.43 22.60 11.35
C MET A 72 4.61 22.29 10.10
N TYR A 73 3.60 23.13 9.85
CA TYR A 73 2.75 23.11 8.67
C TYR A 73 3.28 24.13 7.66
N LEU A 74 3.51 23.71 6.41
CA LEU A 74 4.02 24.58 5.35
C LEU A 74 3.09 24.53 4.13
N LYS A 75 2.64 25.67 3.63
CA LYS A 75 1.85 25.77 2.41
C LYS A 75 2.39 26.87 1.53
N HIS A 76 2.63 26.59 0.25
CA HIS A 76 2.99 27.63 -0.71
C HIS A 76 1.75 28.00 -1.55
N PRO A 77 1.43 29.27 -1.80
CA PRO A 77 0.21 29.62 -2.54
C PRO A 77 0.14 29.03 -3.96
N SER A 78 1.29 28.91 -4.64
CA SER A 78 1.38 28.25 -5.95
C SER A 78 1.26 26.71 -5.92
N ASN A 79 1.22 26.08 -4.74
CA ASN A 79 1.02 24.64 -4.60
C ASN A 79 -0.15 24.35 -3.64
N PRO A 80 -1.25 23.74 -4.13
CA PRO A 80 -2.42 23.46 -3.29
C PRO A 80 -2.15 22.43 -2.18
N LYS A 81 -1.06 21.65 -2.26
CA LYS A 81 -0.72 20.57 -1.34
C LYS A 81 0.21 21.06 -0.22
N PRO A 82 -0.29 21.28 1.03
CA PRO A 82 0.56 21.62 2.16
C PRO A 82 1.45 20.45 2.61
N LEU A 83 2.49 20.73 3.39
CA LEU A 83 3.38 19.77 4.05
C LEU A 83 3.20 19.85 5.57
N LEU A 84 3.42 18.74 6.26
CA LEU A 84 3.42 18.66 7.72
C LEU A 84 4.63 17.85 8.20
N LEU A 85 5.54 18.52 8.92
CA LEU A 85 6.67 17.89 9.61
C LEU A 85 6.37 17.85 11.11
N ILE A 86 6.39 16.66 11.70
CA ILE A 86 6.23 16.46 13.14
C ILE A 86 7.55 15.93 13.70
N SER A 87 8.02 16.50 14.81
CA SER A 87 9.21 16.06 15.55
C SER A 87 8.82 15.77 17.00
N ILE A 88 9.18 14.57 17.47
CA ILE A 88 8.76 14.06 18.78
C ILE A 88 10.00 13.67 19.58
N ASP A 89 10.10 14.16 20.81
CA ASP A 89 11.08 13.69 21.79
C ASP A 89 10.67 12.29 22.32
N ALA A 90 10.86 11.26 21.50
CA ALA A 90 10.46 9.87 21.74
C ALA A 90 11.48 8.88 21.18
N ILE A 91 11.39 7.61 21.61
CA ILE A 91 12.20 6.51 21.06
C ILE A 91 11.78 6.14 19.63
N GLY A 92 10.53 6.36 19.25
CA GLY A 92 9.96 5.90 17.99
C GLY A 92 8.45 6.04 17.98
N VAL A 93 7.81 5.71 16.87
CA VAL A 93 6.35 5.55 16.77
C VAL A 93 6.05 4.15 16.26
N ALA A 94 4.94 3.58 16.71
CA ALA A 94 4.48 2.28 16.24
C ALA A 94 3.62 2.44 14.96
N PRO A 95 3.52 1.40 14.11
CA PRO A 95 2.78 1.49 12.84
C PRO A 95 1.32 1.88 12.99
N TRP A 96 0.65 1.33 14.02
CA TRP A 96 -0.74 1.62 14.31
C TRP A 96 -0.96 3.09 14.72
N MET A 97 0.03 3.69 15.41
CA MET A 97 -0.02 5.11 15.80
C MET A 97 0.03 5.97 14.55
N THR A 98 0.98 5.71 13.66
CA THR A 98 1.13 6.44 12.40
C THR A 98 -0.10 6.34 11.54
N LYS A 99 -0.68 5.14 11.39
CA LYS A 99 -1.96 4.96 10.69
C LYS A 99 -3.05 5.84 11.31
N THR A 100 -3.28 5.71 12.61
CA THR A 100 -4.31 6.47 13.35
C THR A 100 -4.12 7.99 13.20
N ILE A 101 -2.89 8.48 13.37
CA ILE A 101 -2.55 9.90 13.26
C ILE A 101 -2.77 10.38 11.81
N SER A 102 -2.30 9.63 10.83
CA SER A 102 -2.40 10.01 9.41
C SER A 102 -3.83 10.03 8.88
N GLU A 103 -4.65 9.03 9.22
CA GLU A 103 -6.06 8.98 8.85
C GLU A 103 -6.84 10.14 9.46
N GLN A 104 -6.58 10.46 10.73
CA GLN A 104 -7.25 11.58 11.41
C GLN A 104 -6.82 12.93 10.82
N ILE A 105 -5.53 13.12 10.49
CA ILE A 105 -5.04 14.35 9.84
C ILE A 105 -5.59 14.48 8.42
N GLN A 106 -5.65 13.39 7.65
CA GLN A 106 -6.26 13.37 6.32
C GLN A 106 -7.74 13.77 6.39
N LYS A 107 -8.48 13.26 7.38
CA LYS A 107 -9.89 13.59 7.60
C LYS A 107 -10.08 15.05 8.01
N ASP A 108 -9.29 15.56 8.95
CA ASP A 108 -9.49 16.89 9.53
C ASP A 108 -8.96 18.02 8.63
N PHE A 109 -7.89 17.76 7.86
CA PHE A 109 -7.16 18.79 7.14
C PHE A 109 -6.94 18.50 5.65
N GLY A 110 -7.32 17.32 5.15
CA GLY A 110 -7.17 16.95 3.74
C GLY A 110 -5.73 16.66 3.32
N LEU A 111 -4.81 16.39 4.26
CA LEU A 111 -3.41 16.08 3.93
C LEU A 111 -3.26 14.59 3.61
N ALA A 112 -2.77 14.28 2.41
CA ALA A 112 -2.38 12.93 2.02
C ALA A 112 -1.16 12.46 2.80
N ARG A 113 -0.99 11.14 2.88
CA ARG A 113 0.13 10.50 3.56
C ARG A 113 1.48 11.03 3.08
N ALA A 114 1.63 11.23 1.76
CA ALA A 114 2.84 11.77 1.15
C ALA A 114 3.22 13.20 1.59
N GLN A 115 2.29 13.92 2.20
CA GLN A 115 2.48 15.30 2.67
C GLN A 115 2.85 15.38 4.16
N MET A 116 2.82 14.25 4.89
CA MET A 116 3.04 14.24 6.33
C MET A 116 4.13 13.25 6.72
N VAL A 117 5.06 13.69 7.56
CA VAL A 117 6.13 12.87 8.11
C VAL A 117 6.22 13.05 9.62
N ILE A 118 6.31 11.94 10.34
CA ILE A 118 6.39 11.87 11.79
C ILE A 118 7.80 11.43 12.18
N CYS A 119 8.66 12.36 12.57
CA CYS A 119 10.02 12.10 12.99
C CYS A 119 10.10 11.94 14.51
N THR A 120 10.98 11.05 14.97
CA THR A 120 11.31 10.91 16.39
C THR A 120 12.79 11.20 16.62
N THR A 121 13.13 11.76 17.79
CA THR A 121 14.53 12.00 18.17
C THR A 121 15.28 10.73 18.51
N HIS A 122 14.58 9.61 18.64
CA HIS A 122 15.12 8.33 19.09
C HIS A 122 15.85 8.45 20.44
N SER A 123 15.29 9.24 21.37
CA SER A 123 15.87 9.38 22.72
C SER A 123 15.72 8.08 23.50
N HIS A 124 16.86 7.52 23.93
CA HIS A 124 16.91 6.33 24.78
C HIS A 124 16.47 6.62 26.22
N THR A 125 16.13 7.86 26.56
CA THR A 125 15.59 8.25 27.86
C THR A 125 14.16 8.78 27.78
N ALA A 126 13.48 8.52 26.66
CA ALA A 126 12.05 8.74 26.54
C ALA A 126 11.24 7.54 27.07
N PRO A 127 9.97 7.75 27.47
CA PRO A 127 9.08 6.67 27.87
C PRO A 127 8.88 5.63 26.76
N HIS A 128 8.62 4.41 27.19
CA HIS A 128 8.22 3.31 26.32
C HIS A 128 6.83 3.54 25.75
N ILE A 129 6.66 3.10 24.50
CA ILE A 129 5.48 3.32 23.68
C ILE A 129 4.95 1.95 23.30
N ASP A 130 3.64 1.77 23.47
CA ASP A 130 2.97 0.52 23.12
C ASP A 130 3.05 0.24 21.61
N GLY A 131 3.50 -0.96 21.25
CA GLY A 131 3.71 -1.37 19.86
C GLY A 131 5.11 -1.05 19.30
N ALA A 132 5.96 -0.31 20.01
CA ALA A 132 7.35 -0.05 19.62
C ALA A 132 8.32 -0.91 20.46
N LEU A 133 9.36 -1.47 19.86
CA LEU A 133 10.38 -2.27 20.58
C LEU A 133 9.74 -3.37 21.47
N ASN A 134 8.76 -4.08 20.92
CA ASN A 134 7.84 -4.98 21.65
C ASN A 134 8.52 -6.16 22.38
N ASN A 135 9.80 -6.42 22.12
CA ASN A 135 10.57 -7.47 22.75
C ASN A 135 11.84 -6.95 23.43
N LEU A 136 11.83 -5.67 23.86
CA LEU A 136 12.97 -5.02 24.50
C LEU A 136 13.29 -5.59 25.89
N PHE A 137 12.28 -5.71 26.75
CA PHE A 137 12.48 -5.97 28.17
C PHE A 137 12.84 -7.44 28.46
N SER A 138 13.65 -7.66 29.49
CA SER A 138 14.11 -8.98 29.92
C SER A 138 13.06 -9.79 30.71
N GLY A 139 11.80 -9.39 30.60
CA GLY A 139 10.63 -9.97 31.26
C GLY A 139 9.36 -9.21 30.86
N PRO A 140 8.17 -9.79 31.08
CA PRO A 140 6.92 -9.08 30.83
C PRO A 140 6.80 -7.85 31.73
N LEU A 141 6.12 -6.82 31.25
CA LEU A 141 5.69 -5.69 32.07
C LEU A 141 4.68 -6.17 33.12
N THR A 142 4.66 -5.54 34.30
CA THR A 142 3.54 -5.72 35.23
C THR A 142 2.27 -5.09 34.65
N ASP A 143 1.09 -5.46 35.16
CA ASP A 143 -0.17 -4.89 34.70
C ASP A 143 -0.19 -3.35 34.88
N GLU A 144 0.39 -2.84 35.97
CA GLU A 144 0.51 -1.40 36.21
C GLU A 144 1.45 -0.72 35.19
N GLU A 145 2.61 -1.33 34.91
CA GLU A 145 3.56 -0.81 33.91
C GLU A 145 2.94 -0.80 32.50
N LYS A 146 2.19 -1.85 32.16
CA LYS A 146 1.47 -1.95 30.89
C LYS A 146 0.41 -0.86 30.77
N GLN A 147 -0.44 -0.70 31.78
CA GLN A 147 -1.48 0.33 31.76
C GLN A 147 -0.91 1.76 31.74
N ALA A 148 0.21 2.02 32.43
CA ALA A 148 0.91 3.31 32.36
C ALA A 148 1.47 3.57 30.95
N THR A 149 2.03 2.55 30.31
CA THR A 149 2.51 2.62 28.91
C THR A 149 1.36 2.92 27.94
N GLU A 150 0.22 2.23 28.08
CA GLU A 150 -0.96 2.45 27.25
C GLU A 150 -1.53 3.86 27.43
N ARG A 151 -1.65 4.35 28.67
CA ARG A 151 -2.09 5.72 28.96
C ARG A 151 -1.16 6.77 28.37
N TYR A 152 0.16 6.59 28.54
CA TYR A 152 1.15 7.50 27.96
C TYR A 152 1.07 7.51 26.44
N THR A 153 1.01 6.33 25.81
CA THR A 153 0.96 6.19 24.35
C THR A 153 -0.28 6.84 23.76
N LYS A 154 -1.46 6.61 24.37
CA LYS A 154 -2.70 7.28 23.95
C LYS A 154 -2.61 8.80 24.11
N GLY A 155 -2.10 9.27 25.26
CA GLY A 155 -1.90 10.69 25.51
C GLY A 155 -0.95 11.33 24.50
N LEU A 156 0.09 10.61 24.07
CA LEU A 156 1.02 11.05 23.03
C LEU A 156 0.31 11.21 21.68
N VAL A 157 -0.51 10.25 21.25
CA VAL A 157 -1.33 10.37 20.01
C VAL A 157 -2.23 11.60 20.08
N ASP A 158 -2.94 11.80 21.19
CA ASP A 158 -3.81 12.96 21.39
C ASP A 158 -3.03 14.28 21.33
N SER A 159 -1.85 14.33 21.95
CA SER A 159 -0.95 15.49 21.91
C SER A 159 -0.43 15.78 20.50
N ILE A 160 -0.11 14.76 19.70
CA ILE A 160 0.33 14.94 18.31
C ILE A 160 -0.77 15.59 17.47
N LEU A 161 -2.00 15.07 17.58
CA LEU A 161 -3.16 15.61 16.85
C LEU A 161 -3.49 17.04 17.31
N ALA A 162 -3.46 17.31 18.62
CA ALA A 162 -3.70 18.64 19.17
C ALA A 162 -2.65 19.66 18.72
N THR A 163 -1.35 19.30 18.75
CA THR A 163 -0.26 20.17 18.30
C THR A 163 -0.32 20.41 16.80
N THR A 164 -0.70 19.40 16.02
CA THR A 164 -0.95 19.56 14.58
C THR A 164 -2.05 20.59 14.33
N LYS A 165 -3.19 20.45 15.02
CA LYS A 165 -4.31 21.40 14.92
C LYS A 165 -3.90 22.83 15.28
N GLN A 166 -3.07 22.98 16.32
CA GLN A 166 -2.53 24.29 16.70
C GLN A 166 -1.58 24.86 15.64
N ALA A 167 -0.71 24.04 15.06
CA ALA A 167 0.19 24.47 13.99
C ALA A 167 -0.62 24.98 12.78
N VAL A 168 -1.66 24.24 12.36
CA VAL A 168 -2.57 24.65 11.27
C VAL A 168 -3.31 25.95 11.62
N ALA A 169 -3.74 26.14 12.87
CA ALA A 169 -4.42 27.36 13.31
C ALA A 169 -3.48 28.59 13.39
N ASN A 170 -2.17 28.37 13.55
CA ASN A 170 -1.16 29.40 13.71
C ASN A 170 -0.49 29.83 12.39
N VAL A 171 -1.06 29.47 11.24
CA VAL A 171 -0.50 29.77 9.92
C VAL A 171 -0.39 31.27 9.67
N LYS A 172 0.80 31.72 9.26
CA LYS A 172 1.12 33.11 8.93
C LYS A 172 2.04 33.19 7.69
N PRO A 173 2.04 34.31 6.95
CA PRO A 173 3.03 34.56 5.91
C PRO A 173 4.47 34.53 6.41
N ALA A 174 5.35 33.84 5.70
CA ALA A 174 6.72 33.56 6.08
C ALA A 174 7.63 33.39 4.84
N LYS A 175 8.94 33.42 5.08
CA LYS A 175 9.99 33.03 4.14
C LYS A 175 10.60 31.72 4.61
N VAL A 176 10.77 30.77 3.70
CA VAL A 176 11.41 29.49 3.97
C VAL A 176 12.70 29.42 3.18
N SER A 177 13.79 29.13 3.88
CA SER A 177 15.12 28.96 3.30
C SER A 177 15.85 27.80 3.96
N TYR A 178 17.00 27.42 3.41
CA TYR A 178 17.86 26.44 4.03
C TYR A 178 19.30 26.96 4.18
N VAL A 179 20.01 26.40 5.16
CA VAL A 179 21.41 26.70 5.46
C VAL A 179 22.10 25.46 6.02
N LEU A 180 23.41 25.35 5.79
CA LEU A 180 24.24 24.26 6.28
C LEU A 180 25.25 24.76 7.32
N ASP A 181 25.46 23.92 8.33
CA ASP A 181 26.51 24.05 9.33
C ASP A 181 27.06 22.66 9.69
N ARG A 182 27.78 22.55 10.81
CA ARG A 182 28.51 21.36 11.20
C ARG A 182 28.65 21.24 12.72
N ALA A 183 28.60 20.01 13.22
CA ALA A 183 28.91 19.61 14.59
C ALA A 183 29.72 18.30 14.57
N GLU A 184 30.59 18.08 15.54
CA GLU A 184 31.64 17.05 15.52
C GLU A 184 31.39 15.86 16.45
N PHE A 185 30.47 15.94 17.41
CA PHE A 185 30.32 14.92 18.44
C PHE A 185 29.86 13.54 17.94
N ALA A 186 29.31 13.43 16.73
CA ALA A 186 29.01 12.13 16.12
C ALA A 186 30.28 11.38 15.72
N ILE A 187 30.36 10.11 16.12
CA ILE A 187 31.44 9.21 15.74
C ILE A 187 30.91 7.81 15.41
N ASN A 188 31.52 7.16 14.42
CA ASN A 188 31.13 5.80 14.05
C ASN A 188 31.43 4.83 15.20
N ARG A 189 30.47 3.94 15.48
CA ARG A 189 30.52 3.06 16.65
C ARG A 189 30.93 1.62 16.36
N ARG A 190 31.21 1.28 15.11
CA ARG A 190 31.41 -0.11 14.66
C ARG A 190 32.89 -0.45 14.58
N LYS A 191 33.41 -1.24 15.54
CA LYS A 191 34.78 -1.76 15.45
C LYS A 191 34.83 -2.88 14.42
N ILE A 192 35.69 -2.75 13.41
CA ILE A 192 35.86 -3.73 12.34
C ILE A 192 37.26 -4.33 12.41
N ALA A 193 37.34 -5.66 12.38
CA ALA A 193 38.59 -6.40 12.20
C ALA A 193 38.35 -7.55 11.21
N ASN A 194 39.26 -7.76 10.25
CA ASN A 194 39.13 -8.78 9.20
C ASN A 194 37.77 -8.71 8.47
N SER A 195 37.31 -7.50 8.16
CA SER A 195 36.02 -7.23 7.49
C SER A 195 34.78 -7.71 8.24
N GLN A 196 34.87 -7.92 9.56
CA GLN A 196 33.76 -8.30 10.43
C GLN A 196 33.69 -7.38 11.65
N SER A 197 32.48 -7.14 12.15
CA SER A 197 32.26 -6.38 13.37
C SER A 197 32.75 -7.17 14.59
N THR A 198 33.56 -6.53 15.43
CA THR A 198 33.98 -7.07 16.73
C THR A 198 33.23 -6.41 17.90
N GLY A 199 32.14 -5.70 17.61
CA GLY A 199 31.32 -5.00 18.60
C GLY A 199 31.46 -3.48 18.59
N PHE A 200 31.00 -2.85 19.67
CA PHE A 200 30.94 -1.40 19.79
C PHE A 200 32.28 -0.74 20.15
N GLY A 201 32.47 0.50 19.69
CA GLY A 201 33.63 1.32 19.99
C GLY A 201 33.49 2.75 19.50
N THR A 202 34.65 3.39 19.36
CA THR A 202 34.82 4.70 18.76
C THR A 202 35.80 4.51 17.62
N VAL A 203 35.40 4.85 16.39
CA VAL A 203 36.22 4.69 15.18
C VAL A 203 36.30 6.03 14.46
N ASP A 204 37.47 6.67 14.54
CA ASP A 204 37.69 8.03 14.01
C ASP A 204 37.50 8.12 12.49
N ASP A 205 38.01 7.13 11.75
CA ASP A 205 37.95 7.08 10.29
C ASP A 205 36.71 6.33 9.76
N GLY A 206 35.76 6.02 10.63
CA GLY A 206 34.51 5.39 10.23
C GLY A 206 33.58 6.38 9.52
N PRO A 207 32.70 5.92 8.62
CA PRO A 207 31.77 6.81 7.94
C PRO A 207 30.83 7.46 8.97
N VAL A 208 30.70 8.78 8.88
CA VAL A 208 29.82 9.59 9.74
C VAL A 208 29.40 10.85 9.00
N ASP A 209 28.15 11.24 9.16
CA ASP A 209 27.63 12.50 8.62
C ASP A 209 27.54 13.56 9.72
N ARG A 210 28.44 14.53 9.66
CA ARG A 210 28.58 15.60 10.64
C ARG A 210 27.92 16.92 10.18
N ASN A 211 27.22 16.91 9.05
CA ASN A 211 26.55 18.10 8.56
C ASN A 211 25.29 18.39 9.40
N VAL A 212 25.13 19.65 9.78
CA VAL A 212 23.92 20.19 10.40
C VAL A 212 23.12 20.86 9.29
N ARG A 213 21.99 20.28 8.93
CA ARG A 213 21.12 20.78 7.86
C ARG A 213 19.96 21.54 8.48
N ILE A 214 19.69 22.76 8.05
CA ILE A 214 18.75 23.65 8.73
C ILE A 214 17.75 24.20 7.72
N ILE A 215 16.46 23.93 7.92
CA ILE A 215 15.37 24.72 7.37
C ILE A 215 15.13 25.89 8.32
N ARG A 216 15.25 27.09 7.77
CA ARG A 216 15.00 28.35 8.46
C ARG A 216 13.65 28.90 8.00
N VAL A 217 12.81 29.27 8.96
CA VAL A 217 11.54 29.97 8.71
C VAL A 217 11.60 31.33 9.37
N ASP A 218 11.52 32.38 8.55
CA ASP A 218 11.44 33.75 9.02
C ASP A 218 10.06 34.34 8.75
N ASP A 219 9.63 35.29 9.58
CA ASP A 219 8.53 36.17 9.23
C ASP A 219 8.89 37.12 8.07
N LEU A 220 7.93 37.93 7.62
CA LEU A 220 8.18 38.89 6.54
C LEU A 220 9.20 40.00 6.89
N ASN A 221 9.51 40.19 8.18
CA ASN A 221 10.51 41.12 8.70
C ASN A 221 11.90 40.48 8.88
N ASN A 222 12.09 39.25 8.40
CA ASN A 222 13.32 38.46 8.52
C ASN A 222 13.67 38.06 9.96
N GLN A 223 12.68 37.98 10.86
CA GLN A 223 12.86 37.43 12.21
C GLN A 223 12.55 35.93 12.20
N PRO A 224 13.41 35.08 12.78
CA PRO A 224 13.15 33.65 12.81
C PRO A 224 11.93 33.34 13.68
N ILE A 225 11.04 32.49 13.18
CA ILE A 225 9.85 32.00 13.90
C ILE A 225 9.87 30.49 14.08
N ALA A 226 10.64 29.77 13.26
CA ALA A 226 10.84 28.33 13.42
C ALA A 226 12.13 27.88 12.77
N VAL A 227 12.68 26.77 13.27
CA VAL A 227 13.78 26.05 12.64
C VAL A 227 13.53 24.56 12.70
N ALA A 228 13.70 23.86 11.59
CA ALA A 228 13.82 22.41 11.58
C ALA A 228 15.26 22.05 11.21
N TYR A 229 15.90 21.18 11.99
CA TYR A 229 17.32 20.91 11.81
C TYR A 229 17.64 19.44 11.98
N GLN A 230 18.54 18.94 11.13
CA GLN A 230 18.88 17.53 11.04
C GLN A 230 20.35 17.29 11.37
N TYR A 231 20.62 16.27 12.20
CA TYR A 231 21.95 15.78 12.51
C TYR A 231 21.95 14.24 12.61
N ALA A 232 22.96 13.58 12.03
CA ALA A 232 23.02 12.12 11.92
C ALA A 232 23.82 11.51 13.09
N CYS A 233 23.14 11.31 14.22
CA CYS A 233 23.71 10.70 15.41
C CYS A 233 22.60 10.04 16.22
N HIS A 234 22.93 8.99 16.96
CA HIS A 234 21.98 8.35 17.85
C HIS A 234 21.77 9.19 19.14
N CYS A 235 20.55 9.33 19.66
CA CYS A 235 20.30 10.00 20.95
C CYS A 235 20.60 9.10 22.15
N THR A 236 21.91 8.84 22.32
CA THR A 236 22.48 7.99 23.37
C THR A 236 23.64 8.68 24.09
N SER A 237 23.55 9.99 24.36
CA SER A 237 24.55 10.65 25.21
C SER A 237 24.54 10.07 26.62
N LEU A 238 23.37 9.59 27.07
CA LEU A 238 23.14 9.01 28.38
C LEU A 238 23.37 7.49 28.36
N ALA A 239 24.02 6.96 29.41
CA ALA A 239 24.23 5.54 29.61
C ALA A 239 22.98 4.82 30.16
N ALA A 240 23.00 3.49 30.11
CA ALA A 240 21.86 2.65 30.48
C ALA A 240 21.52 2.70 31.98
N ASP A 241 22.50 2.99 32.84
CA ASP A 241 22.37 3.08 34.29
C ASP A 241 21.66 4.36 34.75
N LEU A 242 21.64 5.42 33.93
CA LEU A 242 20.84 6.61 34.20
C LEU A 242 19.37 6.36 33.81
N ASN A 243 18.52 6.13 34.81
CA ASN A 243 17.09 5.83 34.64
C ASN A 243 16.21 7.05 34.96
N ARG A 244 16.40 8.14 34.20
CA ARG A 244 15.70 9.42 34.34
C ARG A 244 15.24 9.91 32.97
N ILE A 245 14.12 10.63 32.93
CA ILE A 245 13.54 11.16 31.70
C ILE A 245 14.38 12.35 31.23
N SER A 246 14.86 12.27 30.00
CA SER A 246 15.63 13.32 29.35
C SER A 246 15.37 13.32 27.85
N ALA A 247 15.45 14.49 27.24
CA ALA A 247 15.30 14.68 25.81
C ALA A 247 16.60 14.40 25.04
N ASP A 248 17.68 14.01 25.74
CA ASP A 248 19.04 13.83 25.25
C ASP A 248 19.51 15.05 24.42
N TRP A 249 20.59 14.93 23.65
CA TRP A 249 21.19 16.06 22.96
C TRP A 249 20.22 16.79 22.03
N ALA A 250 19.26 16.09 21.41
CA ALA A 250 18.34 16.64 20.41
C ALA A 250 17.29 17.59 21.03
N GLY A 251 16.63 17.16 22.11
CA GLY A 251 15.66 18.04 22.78
C GLY A 251 16.34 19.11 23.64
N ILE A 252 17.55 18.83 24.16
CA ILE A 252 18.37 19.85 24.84
C ILE A 252 18.78 20.95 23.85
N SER A 253 19.26 20.60 22.65
CA SER A 253 19.59 21.61 21.63
C SER A 253 18.38 22.44 21.25
N ALA A 254 17.20 21.83 21.13
CA ALA A 254 15.96 22.56 20.86
C ALA A 254 15.65 23.58 21.96
N SER A 255 15.68 23.14 23.22
CA SER A 255 15.44 24.01 24.39
C SER A 255 16.43 25.19 24.44
N GLN A 256 17.68 24.96 24.07
CA GLN A 256 18.69 26.02 24.05
C GLN A 256 18.49 27.03 22.93
N ILE A 257 18.13 26.57 21.72
CA ILE A 257 17.79 27.46 20.60
C ILE A 257 16.59 28.32 20.99
N GLU A 258 15.54 27.73 21.55
CA GLU A 258 14.33 28.43 21.97
C GLU A 258 14.59 29.39 23.14
N SER A 259 15.55 29.07 24.02
CA SER A 259 15.98 30.00 25.08
C SER A 259 16.76 31.20 24.52
N ALA A 260 17.58 30.98 23.47
CA ALA A 260 18.31 32.04 22.79
C ALA A 260 17.40 32.90 21.90
N LEU A 261 16.32 32.31 21.36
CA LEU A 261 15.36 32.92 20.45
C LEU A 261 13.92 32.65 20.93
N PRO A 262 13.37 33.46 21.86
CA PRO A 262 12.12 33.14 22.56
C PRO A 262 10.86 32.96 21.71
N ASN A 263 10.85 33.46 20.47
CA ASN A 263 9.72 33.35 19.54
C ASN A 263 9.88 32.23 18.51
N VAL A 264 10.95 31.44 18.60
CA VAL A 264 11.26 30.34 17.69
C VAL A 264 10.76 29.03 18.27
N ILE A 265 10.19 28.16 17.44
CA ILE A 265 10.00 26.73 17.74
C ILE A 265 11.08 25.94 17.00
N ALA A 266 11.82 25.09 17.72
CA ALA A 266 12.97 24.37 17.19
C ALA A 266 12.69 22.86 17.07
N LEU A 267 12.61 22.33 15.84
CA LEU A 267 12.26 20.94 15.52
C LEU A 267 13.52 20.11 15.20
N PRO A 268 14.06 19.33 16.15
CA PRO A 268 15.16 18.41 15.86
C PRO A 268 14.68 17.23 15.01
N VAL A 269 15.47 16.84 14.02
CA VAL A 269 15.26 15.66 13.17
C VAL A 269 16.55 14.84 13.17
N ILE A 270 16.44 13.52 13.22
CA ILE A 270 17.61 12.65 13.22
C ILE A 270 17.90 12.18 11.80
N GLY A 271 19.15 12.38 11.37
CA GLY A 271 19.62 11.90 10.08
C GLY A 271 19.92 10.40 10.05
N ALA A 272 20.34 9.89 8.90
CA ALA A 272 20.87 8.53 8.75
C ALA A 272 22.21 8.37 9.51
N GLY A 273 22.14 8.05 10.80
CA GLY A 273 23.30 7.93 11.70
C GLY A 273 23.12 6.83 12.74
N ALA A 274 22.39 5.77 12.42
CA ALA A 274 22.13 4.67 13.35
C ALA A 274 23.40 3.92 13.78
N ASP A 275 24.46 3.97 12.98
CA ASP A 275 25.79 3.42 13.26
C ASP A 275 26.78 4.47 13.84
N ALA A 276 26.29 5.62 14.31
CA ALA A 276 27.06 6.65 14.98
C ALA A 276 26.50 6.98 16.37
N ASN A 277 27.38 7.08 17.37
CA ASN A 277 27.02 7.52 18.72
C ASN A 277 27.63 8.90 19.03
N PRO A 278 27.12 9.61 20.05
CA PRO A 278 27.81 10.76 20.61
C PRO A 278 29.12 10.33 21.29
N ASN A 279 30.17 11.16 21.22
CA ASN A 279 31.44 10.90 21.89
C ASN A 279 32.13 12.18 22.39
N PRO A 280 32.59 12.21 23.65
CA PRO A 280 32.42 11.17 24.69
C PRO A 280 30.95 11.07 25.16
N ARG A 281 30.55 9.96 25.80
CA ARG A 281 29.18 9.77 26.30
C ARG A 281 29.13 9.10 27.66
N GLY A 282 27.98 9.17 28.33
CA GLY A 282 27.65 8.40 29.53
C GLY A 282 27.01 9.22 30.64
N THR A 283 27.09 10.55 30.61
CA THR A 283 26.58 11.42 31.67
C THR A 283 25.65 12.50 31.13
N TYR A 284 24.85 13.11 32.03
CA TYR A 284 23.95 14.18 31.67
C TYR A 284 24.68 15.48 31.29
N GLU A 285 25.86 15.73 31.86
CA GLU A 285 26.73 16.86 31.48
C GLU A 285 27.17 16.72 30.02
N LEU A 286 27.50 15.51 29.57
CA LEU A 286 27.86 15.26 28.18
C LEU A 286 26.67 15.43 27.25
N ALA A 287 25.47 14.99 27.65
CA ALA A 287 24.25 15.27 26.91
C ALA A 287 24.01 16.78 26.71
N LYS A 288 24.21 17.59 27.76
CA LYS A 288 24.18 19.06 27.66
C LYS A 288 25.25 19.61 26.75
N GLN A 289 26.46 19.07 26.81
CA GLN A 289 27.56 19.50 25.94
C GLN A 289 27.22 19.28 24.46
N HIS A 290 26.75 18.09 24.09
CA HIS A 290 26.33 17.79 22.72
C HIS A 290 25.15 18.66 22.28
N GLY A 291 24.15 18.86 23.15
CA GLY A 291 23.03 19.77 22.89
C GLY A 291 23.49 21.21 22.65
N THR A 292 24.46 21.68 23.43
CA THR A 292 25.09 23.01 23.29
C THR A 292 25.84 23.15 21.98
N GLU A 293 26.62 22.14 21.61
CA GLU A 293 27.35 22.13 20.36
C GLU A 293 26.41 22.22 19.16
N LEU A 294 25.35 21.39 19.14
CA LEU A 294 24.36 21.40 18.07
C LEU A 294 23.54 22.70 18.05
N GLY A 295 23.06 23.17 19.20
CA GLY A 295 22.33 24.42 19.31
C GLY A 295 23.16 25.61 18.81
N THR A 296 24.45 25.64 19.17
CA THR A 296 25.40 26.65 18.69
C THR A 296 25.60 26.56 17.17
N ALA A 297 25.73 25.35 16.62
CA ALA A 297 25.85 25.14 15.18
C ALA A 297 24.60 25.65 14.43
N VAL A 298 23.40 25.42 14.97
CA VAL A 298 22.16 25.96 14.40
C VAL A 298 22.14 27.49 14.45
N LEU A 299 22.40 28.08 15.62
CA LEU A 299 22.43 29.55 15.77
C LEU A 299 23.47 30.21 14.86
N ARG A 300 24.65 29.58 14.70
CA ARG A 300 25.68 30.01 13.74
C ARG A 300 25.17 29.90 12.30
N GLY A 301 24.48 28.82 11.96
CA GLY A 301 23.84 28.65 10.65
C GLY A 301 22.82 29.75 10.36
N LEU A 302 21.97 30.11 11.33
CA LEU A 302 20.98 31.19 11.17
C LEU A 302 21.60 32.57 10.92
N ALA A 303 22.85 32.79 11.36
CA ALA A 303 23.58 34.03 11.09
C ALA A 303 24.22 34.08 9.68
N LYS A 304 24.28 32.97 8.95
CA LYS A 304 24.83 32.91 7.59
C LYS A 304 23.79 33.32 6.53
N PRO A 305 24.24 33.71 5.32
CA PRO A 305 23.36 33.78 4.16
C PRO A 305 22.65 32.42 3.95
N SER A 306 21.33 32.47 3.76
CA SER A 306 20.51 31.29 3.48
C SER A 306 20.03 31.30 2.03
N LYS A 307 19.68 30.13 1.49
CA LYS A 307 19.14 29.99 0.14
C LYS A 307 17.64 29.72 0.22
N THR A 308 16.84 30.51 -0.49
CA THR A 308 15.38 30.35 -0.53
C THR A 308 14.99 28.95 -0.97
N LEU A 309 14.05 28.34 -0.25
CA LEU A 309 13.48 27.06 -0.62
C LEU A 309 12.27 27.31 -1.54
N PRO A 310 12.27 26.82 -2.79
CA PRO A 310 11.13 26.95 -3.69
C PRO A 310 9.95 26.08 -3.20
N PRO A 311 8.72 26.29 -3.70
CA PRO A 311 7.60 25.39 -3.42
C PRO A 311 7.97 23.92 -3.69
N PRO A 312 7.32 22.97 -2.97
CA PRO A 312 7.59 21.57 -3.23
C PRO A 312 7.07 21.22 -4.64
N GLU A 313 7.88 20.52 -5.43
CA GLU A 313 7.49 20.03 -6.76
C GLU A 313 6.88 18.63 -6.68
N THR A 314 7.41 17.78 -5.80
CA THR A 314 6.95 16.40 -5.62
C THR A 314 6.88 16.07 -4.14
N THR A 315 5.76 15.47 -3.74
CA THR A 315 5.56 14.80 -2.45
C THR A 315 5.08 13.39 -2.72
N SER A 316 5.95 12.42 -2.47
CA SER A 316 5.69 11.02 -2.78
C SER A 316 5.93 10.13 -1.57
N PHE A 317 5.13 9.08 -1.46
CA PHE A 317 5.22 8.09 -0.39
C PHE A 317 4.94 6.69 -0.92
N ALA A 318 5.65 5.71 -0.37
CA ALA A 318 5.37 4.30 -0.55
C ALA A 318 5.82 3.50 0.68
N TYR A 319 5.29 2.29 0.80
CA TYR A 319 5.91 1.25 1.61
C TYR A 319 6.80 0.38 0.73
N THR A 320 7.98 0.03 1.23
CA THR A 320 8.91 -0.90 0.58
C THR A 320 9.12 -2.11 1.49
N GLY A 321 8.82 -3.30 0.99
CA GLY A 321 8.92 -4.57 1.68
C GLY A 321 10.37 -5.01 1.85
N LEU A 322 10.90 -4.95 3.07
CA LEU A 322 12.25 -5.43 3.38
C LEU A 322 12.19 -6.90 3.79
N GLU A 323 12.84 -7.77 3.02
CA GLU A 323 12.70 -9.22 3.17
C GLU A 323 13.65 -9.79 4.23
N PHE A 324 13.22 -10.86 4.91
CA PHE A 324 13.97 -11.49 5.99
C PHE A 324 14.68 -12.79 5.57
N GLU A 325 15.88 -12.99 6.12
CA GLU A 325 16.45 -14.33 6.32
C GLU A 325 15.69 -15.01 7.46
N ARG A 326 14.64 -15.77 7.09
CA ARG A 326 13.72 -16.38 8.06
C ARG A 326 14.34 -17.57 8.79
N PRO A 327 14.10 -17.70 10.11
CA PRO A 327 14.54 -18.87 10.85
C PRO A 327 13.68 -20.09 10.51
N SER A 328 14.29 -21.26 10.48
CA SER A 328 13.58 -22.54 10.38
C SER A 328 12.83 -22.85 11.68
N ARG A 329 11.84 -23.74 11.59
CA ARG A 329 11.14 -24.26 12.79
C ARG A 329 12.10 -24.88 13.81
N SER A 330 13.16 -25.55 13.36
CA SER A 330 14.17 -26.15 14.25
C SER A 330 15.03 -25.10 14.95
N GLN A 331 15.44 -24.04 14.24
CA GLN A 331 16.19 -22.92 14.83
C GLN A 331 15.37 -22.18 15.90
N LEU A 332 14.07 -21.99 15.67
CA LEU A 332 13.17 -21.42 16.66
C LEU A 332 13.03 -22.33 17.89
N GLN A 333 12.91 -23.64 17.71
CA GLN A 333 12.85 -24.60 18.82
C GLN A 333 14.13 -24.59 19.66
N GLU A 334 15.30 -24.45 19.04
CA GLU A 334 16.58 -24.31 19.74
C GLU A 334 16.64 -23.00 20.54
N SER A 335 16.17 -21.90 19.97
CA SER A 335 16.13 -20.58 20.62
C SER A 335 15.25 -20.56 21.89
N LEU A 336 14.32 -21.51 22.07
CA LEU A 336 13.58 -21.69 23.33
C LEU A 336 14.48 -22.09 24.52
N GLN A 337 15.68 -22.62 24.25
CA GLN A 337 16.67 -23.00 25.26
C GLN A 337 17.70 -21.88 25.54
N SER A 338 17.57 -20.72 24.89
CA SER A 338 18.48 -19.59 25.09
C SER A 338 18.43 -19.08 26.54
N LYS A 339 19.51 -18.45 27.00
CA LYS A 339 19.52 -17.72 28.28
C LYS A 339 18.87 -16.34 28.18
N SER A 340 18.67 -15.81 26.97
CA SER A 340 17.99 -14.53 26.76
C SER A 340 16.48 -14.70 26.78
N PHE A 341 15.80 -13.95 27.65
CA PHE A 341 14.34 -13.89 27.67
C PHE A 341 13.78 -13.43 26.31
N GLN A 342 14.42 -12.45 25.68
CA GLN A 342 14.01 -11.89 24.39
C GLN A 342 14.11 -12.92 23.26
N GLU A 343 15.17 -13.72 23.21
CA GLU A 343 15.30 -14.81 22.24
C GLU A 343 14.23 -15.88 22.43
N GLN A 344 13.99 -16.30 23.68
CA GLN A 344 12.92 -17.25 23.99
C GLN A 344 11.54 -16.69 23.60
N ASN A 345 11.26 -15.42 23.90
CA ASN A 345 9.98 -14.80 23.63
C ASN A 345 9.72 -14.68 22.12
N ARG A 346 10.71 -14.22 21.35
CA ARG A 346 10.67 -14.19 19.89
C ARG A 346 10.43 -15.58 19.29
N ALA A 347 11.12 -16.60 19.82
CA ALA A 347 10.93 -17.98 19.41
C ALA A 347 9.50 -18.49 19.65
N ARG A 348 8.94 -18.23 20.84
CA ARG A 348 7.54 -18.58 21.16
C ARG A 348 6.56 -17.88 20.21
N TYR A 349 6.76 -16.59 19.95
CA TYR A 349 5.92 -15.81 19.05
C TYR A 349 5.86 -16.42 17.65
N PHE A 350 7.01 -16.68 17.02
CA PHE A 350 7.03 -17.23 15.66
C PHE A 350 6.59 -18.70 15.58
N LEU A 351 6.82 -19.50 16.62
CA LEU A 351 6.27 -20.87 16.68
C LEU A 351 4.74 -20.87 16.81
N ASP A 352 4.17 -19.94 17.57
CA ASP A 352 2.73 -19.76 17.64
C ASP A 352 2.15 -19.26 16.31
N LEU A 353 2.82 -18.30 15.66
CA LEU A 353 2.41 -17.81 14.35
C LEU A 353 2.44 -18.91 13.28
N LEU A 354 3.50 -19.73 13.25
CA LEU A 354 3.55 -20.93 12.41
C LEU A 354 2.38 -21.87 12.70
N LYS A 355 1.99 -22.06 13.96
CA LYS A 355 0.86 -22.91 14.31
C LYS A 355 -0.48 -22.33 13.83
N ARG A 356 -0.67 -21.00 13.92
CA ARG A 356 -1.93 -20.33 13.56
C ARG A 356 -2.08 -20.04 12.07
N LYS A 357 -0.97 -19.81 11.36
CA LYS A 357 -0.95 -19.26 9.99
C LYS A 357 -0.12 -20.09 9.00
N ASP A 358 0.58 -21.12 9.47
CA ASP A 358 1.51 -21.97 8.69
C ASP A 358 2.61 -21.18 7.95
N ARG A 359 2.98 -20.01 8.48
CA ARG A 359 4.04 -19.15 7.91
C ARG A 359 4.61 -18.16 8.93
N ILE A 360 5.77 -17.60 8.57
CA ILE A 360 6.44 -16.46 9.23
C ILE A 360 6.46 -15.30 8.21
N PRO A 361 6.28 -14.02 8.63
CA PRO A 361 6.32 -12.88 7.73
C PRO A 361 7.60 -12.88 6.90
N GLU A 362 7.43 -12.62 5.61
CA GLU A 362 8.52 -12.72 4.64
C GLU A 362 9.21 -11.37 4.47
N SER A 363 8.46 -10.30 4.64
CA SER A 363 8.93 -8.92 4.51
C SER A 363 8.28 -8.00 5.52
N TYR A 364 8.90 -6.83 5.72
CA TYR A 364 8.39 -5.75 6.55
C TYR A 364 8.15 -4.47 5.73
N PRO A 365 7.00 -3.79 5.88
CA PRO A 365 6.68 -2.55 5.17
C PRO A 365 7.44 -1.33 5.70
N ALA A 366 8.62 -1.05 5.17
CA ALA A 366 9.36 0.16 5.52
C ALA A 366 8.74 1.39 4.84
N PRO A 367 8.33 2.43 5.58
CA PRO A 367 7.84 3.68 4.98
C PRO A 367 8.99 4.45 4.33
N VAL A 368 8.73 4.99 3.13
CA VAL A 368 9.68 5.78 2.33
C VAL A 368 8.96 7.03 1.80
N HIS A 369 9.48 8.21 2.13
CA HIS A 369 9.05 9.48 1.53
C HIS A 369 10.13 10.15 0.72
N LEU A 370 9.70 10.93 -0.25
CA LEU A 370 10.51 11.90 -0.94
C LEU A 370 9.76 13.23 -1.08
N TRP A 371 10.35 14.30 -0.55
CA TRP A 371 9.94 15.68 -0.81
C TRP A 371 11.01 16.38 -1.64
N THR A 372 10.64 16.94 -2.79
CA THR A 372 11.55 17.70 -3.66
C THR A 372 11.14 19.17 -3.70
N PHE A 373 12.14 20.05 -3.67
CA PHE A 373 11.97 21.50 -3.72
C PHE A 373 12.81 22.04 -4.87
N GLY A 374 12.24 22.01 -6.08
CA GLY A 374 13.00 22.31 -7.29
C GLY A 374 14.27 21.47 -7.41
N LYS A 375 15.33 22.08 -7.94
CA LYS A 375 16.68 21.48 -7.96
C LYS A 375 17.48 21.77 -6.68
N GLU A 376 16.86 22.36 -5.67
CA GLU A 376 17.56 22.83 -4.47
C GLU A 376 17.75 21.73 -3.44
N LEU A 377 16.69 20.96 -3.19
CA LEU A 377 16.67 19.95 -2.14
C LEU A 377 15.80 18.76 -2.52
N ALA A 378 16.35 17.56 -2.37
CA ALA A 378 15.60 16.32 -2.17
C ALA A 378 15.72 15.90 -0.70
N TRP A 379 14.61 15.86 0.02
CA TRP A 379 14.53 15.38 1.40
C TRP A 379 13.86 14.02 1.43
N VAL A 380 14.64 13.00 1.75
CA VAL A 380 14.23 11.61 1.87
C VAL A 380 13.97 11.29 3.34
N PHE A 381 12.84 10.65 3.64
CA PHE A 381 12.50 10.19 4.98
C PHE A 381 12.32 8.67 4.96
N LEU A 382 13.04 7.97 5.82
CA LEU A 382 13.08 6.52 5.89
C LEU A 382 12.73 6.04 7.30
N GLY A 383 11.81 5.07 7.36
CA GLY A 383 11.52 4.35 8.60
C GLY A 383 12.67 3.49 9.08
N GLY A 384 12.66 3.17 10.36
CA GLY A 384 13.69 2.38 11.04
C GLY A 384 14.94 3.19 11.41
N GLU A 385 15.93 2.50 11.96
CA GLU A 385 17.22 3.09 12.33
C GLU A 385 18.20 3.00 11.15
N VAL A 386 18.28 4.07 10.37
CA VAL A 386 18.99 4.09 9.09
C VAL A 386 20.48 4.42 9.27
N VAL A 387 21.35 3.58 8.71
CA VAL A 387 22.81 3.78 8.75
C VAL A 387 23.29 4.83 7.73
N VAL A 388 24.47 5.41 7.97
CA VAL A 388 24.99 6.55 7.20
C VAL A 388 25.22 6.29 5.71
N ASP A 389 25.40 5.04 5.29
CA ASP A 389 25.62 4.72 3.86
C ASP A 389 24.48 5.20 2.97
N TYR A 390 23.23 5.24 3.46
CA TYR A 390 22.09 5.72 2.69
C TYR A 390 22.22 7.20 2.35
N GLN A 391 22.66 8.03 3.30
CA GLN A 391 22.96 9.45 3.04
C GLN A 391 24.04 9.60 1.97
N ILE A 392 25.16 8.88 2.12
CA ILE A 392 26.31 8.96 1.21
C ILE A 392 25.93 8.49 -0.20
N ARG A 393 25.15 7.41 -0.31
CA ARG A 393 24.74 6.86 -1.60
C ARG A 393 23.71 7.74 -2.29
N LEU A 394 22.67 8.19 -1.59
CA LEU A 394 21.61 9.00 -2.18
C LEU A 394 22.12 10.37 -2.66
N GLU A 395 23.13 10.95 -2.02
CA GLU A 395 23.83 12.14 -2.55
C GLU A 395 24.41 11.91 -3.96
N ARG A 396 24.86 10.68 -4.28
CA ARG A 396 25.41 10.32 -5.59
C ARG A 396 24.30 10.00 -6.60
N GLU A 397 23.29 9.25 -6.17
CA GLU A 397 22.19 8.76 -7.02
C GLU A 397 21.18 9.87 -7.36
N LEU A 398 21.02 10.86 -6.47
CA LEU A 398 20.14 12.02 -6.63
C LEU A 398 20.95 13.31 -6.92
N ASN A 399 22.04 13.19 -7.67
CA ASN A 399 22.97 14.30 -7.97
C ASN A 399 22.37 15.45 -8.81
N GLN A 400 21.16 15.28 -9.34
CA GLN A 400 20.41 16.34 -9.99
C GLN A 400 19.91 17.42 -9.01
N PHE A 401 19.92 17.15 -7.70
CA PHE A 401 19.61 18.10 -6.65
C PHE A 401 20.88 18.68 -6.03
N SER A 402 20.84 19.97 -5.69
CA SER A 402 21.96 20.65 -5.04
C SER A 402 22.24 20.10 -3.64
N ASN A 403 21.21 19.55 -2.99
CA ASN A 403 21.28 18.94 -1.67
C ASN A 403 20.38 17.71 -1.60
N VAL A 404 20.87 16.67 -0.94
CA VAL A 404 20.11 15.46 -0.63
C VAL A 404 20.20 15.22 0.86
N TRP A 405 19.06 15.17 1.54
CA TRP A 405 18.98 15.02 3.00
C TRP A 405 18.23 13.74 3.32
N VAL A 406 18.79 12.90 4.20
CA VAL A 406 18.15 11.64 4.61
C VAL A 406 17.87 11.68 6.10
N ALA A 407 16.58 11.71 6.44
CA ALA A 407 16.10 11.51 7.81
C ALA A 407 15.82 10.03 8.05
N GLY A 408 16.25 9.53 9.21
CA GLY A 408 15.85 8.21 9.72
C GLY A 408 14.76 8.35 10.79
N TYR A 409 14.37 7.22 11.38
CA TYR A 409 13.43 7.19 12.51
C TYR A 409 12.09 7.87 12.23
N THR A 410 11.61 7.74 10.98
CA THR A 410 10.40 8.41 10.49
C THR A 410 9.24 7.44 10.33
N ASP A 411 8.07 7.81 10.82
CA ASP A 411 6.77 7.13 10.71
C ASP A 411 6.67 5.72 11.30
N ASP A 412 7.78 5.05 11.51
CA ASP A 412 7.85 3.75 12.16
C ASP A 412 9.31 3.38 12.43
N VAL A 413 9.59 2.92 13.65
CA VAL A 413 10.94 2.46 14.05
C VAL A 413 10.89 0.97 14.28
N PHE A 414 10.99 0.20 13.19
CA PHE A 414 10.74 -1.24 13.19
C PHE A 414 11.98 -2.11 13.32
N ALA A 415 13.16 -1.58 13.03
CA ALA A 415 14.48 -2.21 13.18
C ALA A 415 15.56 -1.28 12.61
N TYR A 416 16.81 -1.71 12.70
CA TYR A 416 17.90 -1.12 11.92
C TYR A 416 17.71 -1.37 10.44
N VAL A 417 17.98 -0.36 9.61
CA VAL A 417 18.01 -0.47 8.16
C VAL A 417 19.48 -0.45 7.73
N ALA A 418 20.08 -1.64 7.68
CA ALA A 418 21.47 -1.83 7.32
C ALA A 418 21.71 -1.62 5.81
N SER A 419 22.89 -1.11 5.48
CA SER A 419 23.43 -1.12 4.11
C SER A 419 24.02 -2.47 3.77
N GLU A 420 24.33 -2.71 2.49
CA GLU A 420 24.98 -3.95 2.06
C GLU A 420 26.39 -4.08 2.67
N ARG A 421 27.07 -2.94 2.92
CA ARG A 421 28.33 -2.91 3.66
C ARG A 421 28.14 -3.37 5.11
N VAL A 422 27.23 -2.73 5.83
CA VAL A 422 26.96 -3.05 7.25
C VAL A 422 26.48 -4.50 7.39
N ARG A 423 25.64 -4.98 6.46
CA ARG A 423 25.19 -6.37 6.40
C ARG A 423 26.35 -7.36 6.26
N LYS A 424 27.31 -7.11 5.37
CA LYS A 424 28.50 -7.96 5.19
C LYS A 424 29.40 -7.99 6.41
N GLU A 425 29.55 -6.84 7.08
CA GLU A 425 30.33 -6.72 8.32
C GLU A 425 29.66 -7.43 9.51
N GLY A 426 28.33 -7.64 9.50
CA GLY A 426 27.58 -8.21 10.61
C GLY A 426 27.55 -7.30 11.86
N GLY A 427 27.40 -7.89 13.04
CA GLY A 427 27.41 -7.16 14.32
C GLY A 427 26.02 -6.68 14.76
N TYR A 428 25.98 -5.72 15.70
CA TYR A 428 24.76 -5.41 16.44
C TYR A 428 23.56 -5.03 15.55
N GLU A 429 23.78 -4.08 14.62
CA GLU A 429 22.74 -3.53 13.74
C GLU A 429 22.10 -4.58 12.83
N VAL A 430 22.76 -5.71 12.60
CA VAL A 430 22.32 -6.76 11.66
C VAL A 430 21.87 -8.01 12.40
N ASP A 431 22.65 -8.44 13.39
CA ASP A 431 22.62 -9.81 13.91
C ASP A 431 21.80 -9.94 15.18
N SER A 432 21.87 -8.94 16.07
CA SER A 432 21.29 -9.03 17.42
C SER A 432 20.21 -7.99 17.71
N SER A 433 20.20 -6.84 17.03
CA SER A 433 19.21 -5.78 17.27
C SER A 433 17.79 -6.20 16.90
N MET A 434 17.63 -6.99 15.83
CA MET A 434 16.37 -7.50 15.29
C MET A 434 15.51 -8.20 16.36
N ILE A 435 16.14 -8.76 17.38
CA ILE A 435 15.50 -9.46 18.49
C ILE A 435 14.59 -8.53 19.29
N TYR A 436 15.03 -7.32 19.60
CA TYR A 436 14.29 -6.36 20.43
C TYR A 436 13.05 -5.79 19.73
N TYR A 437 13.11 -5.77 18.40
CA TYR A 437 12.00 -5.41 17.52
C TYR A 437 11.05 -6.57 17.23
N ASN A 438 11.35 -7.77 17.75
CA ASN A 438 10.62 -9.00 17.47
C ASN A 438 10.60 -9.40 15.98
N GLN A 439 11.67 -9.10 15.24
CA GLN A 439 11.76 -9.43 13.81
C GLN A 439 12.26 -10.87 13.57
N PRO A 440 11.89 -11.53 12.45
CA PRO A 440 12.29 -12.91 12.16
C PRO A 440 13.80 -13.13 12.17
N GLY A 441 14.54 -12.28 11.46
CA GLY A 441 15.98 -12.40 11.25
C GLY A 441 16.56 -11.19 10.52
N ARG A 442 17.75 -11.35 9.94
CA ARG A 442 18.45 -10.29 9.19
C ARG A 442 17.67 -9.94 7.92
N TRP A 443 17.85 -8.72 7.40
CA TRP A 443 17.40 -8.42 6.04
C TRP A 443 18.19 -9.23 5.02
N VAL A 444 17.57 -9.69 3.94
CA VAL A 444 18.29 -10.33 2.81
C VAL A 444 19.25 -9.36 2.12
N SER A 445 20.23 -9.90 1.38
CA SER A 445 21.14 -9.08 0.55
C SER A 445 20.37 -8.35 -0.55
N GLY A 446 20.78 -7.13 -0.88
CA GLY A 446 20.08 -6.30 -1.88
C GLY A 446 18.95 -5.41 -1.32
N THR A 447 18.70 -5.46 -0.01
CA THR A 447 17.72 -4.58 0.67
C THR A 447 18.02 -3.09 0.43
N GLU A 448 19.30 -2.70 0.48
CA GLU A 448 19.72 -1.33 0.20
C GLU A 448 19.36 -0.88 -1.22
N ASP A 449 19.65 -1.73 -2.21
CA ASP A 449 19.29 -1.47 -3.61
C ASP A 449 17.78 -1.34 -3.80
N LYS A 450 17.00 -2.18 -3.10
CA LYS A 450 15.53 -2.14 -3.16
C LYS A 450 14.99 -0.81 -2.65
N LEU A 451 15.47 -0.33 -1.50
CA LEU A 451 15.10 0.97 -0.95
C LEU A 451 15.54 2.13 -1.83
N VAL A 452 16.78 2.12 -2.33
CA VAL A 452 17.29 3.18 -3.22
C VAL A 452 16.49 3.23 -4.51
N ARG A 453 16.18 2.08 -5.13
CA ARG A 453 15.32 2.02 -6.33
C ARG A 453 13.93 2.59 -6.05
N SER A 454 13.32 2.22 -4.92
CA SER A 454 12.04 2.78 -4.49
C SER A 454 12.09 4.32 -4.42
N ILE A 455 13.14 4.90 -3.84
CA ILE A 455 13.31 6.37 -3.79
C ILE A 455 13.48 6.98 -5.19
N LEU A 456 14.32 6.37 -6.04
CA LEU A 456 14.51 6.82 -7.43
C LEU A 456 13.22 6.74 -8.24
N ASP A 457 12.38 5.75 -7.94
CA ASP A 457 11.08 5.60 -8.56
C ASP A 457 10.10 6.68 -8.08
N LEU A 458 10.04 6.93 -6.77
CA LEU A 458 9.26 8.03 -6.20
C LEU A 458 9.68 9.39 -6.79
N GLN A 459 10.96 9.55 -7.14
CA GLN A 459 11.51 10.75 -7.79
C GLN A 459 11.04 10.90 -9.24
N ARG A 460 10.92 9.79 -9.97
CA ARG A 460 10.42 9.77 -11.36
C ARG A 460 8.91 9.95 -11.44
N GLN A 461 8.19 9.70 -10.34
CA GLN A 461 6.74 9.76 -10.27
C GLN A 461 6.25 11.17 -9.95
N THR A 462 5.36 11.70 -10.79
CA THR A 462 4.68 12.99 -10.57
C THR A 462 3.43 12.90 -9.69
N ARG A 463 3.01 11.68 -9.28
CA ARG A 463 1.79 11.44 -8.49
C ARG A 463 1.98 10.26 -7.51
N SER A 464 1.38 10.38 -6.33
CA SER A 464 1.36 9.31 -5.30
C SER A 464 0.63 8.06 -5.80
N LEU A 465 1.22 6.88 -5.57
CA LEU A 465 0.60 5.58 -5.86
C LEU A 465 -0.51 5.20 -4.87
N GLU A 466 -0.70 6.00 -3.82
CA GLU A 466 -1.78 5.82 -2.82
C GLU A 466 -3.09 6.50 -3.19
N GLU A 467 -3.13 7.33 -4.24
CA GLU A 467 -4.36 7.98 -4.69
C GLU A 467 -4.94 7.25 -5.91
N PRO A 468 -6.26 6.98 -5.95
CA PRO A 468 -6.90 6.43 -7.14
C PRO A 468 -6.86 7.43 -8.31
N LEU A 469 -6.73 6.92 -9.53
CA LEU A 469 -6.94 7.67 -10.77
C LEU A 469 -8.44 7.84 -11.04
N ASN A 470 -8.82 8.94 -11.71
CA ASN A 470 -10.17 9.00 -12.29
C ASN A 470 -10.27 8.06 -13.53
N ALA A 471 -11.48 7.82 -14.00
CA ALA A 471 -11.74 6.86 -15.07
C ALA A 471 -10.94 7.14 -16.37
N ALA A 472 -10.89 8.39 -16.81
CA ALA A 472 -10.16 8.80 -18.02
C ALA A 472 -8.63 8.73 -17.88
N GLU A 473 -8.09 8.95 -16.68
CA GLU A 473 -6.68 8.72 -16.36
C GLU A 473 -6.36 7.23 -16.29
N GLY A 474 -7.23 6.45 -15.66
CA GLY A 474 -7.14 5.00 -15.60
C GLY A 474 -7.09 4.36 -16.98
N LEU A 475 -7.99 4.75 -17.89
CA LEU A 475 -7.97 4.29 -19.28
C LEU A 475 -6.63 4.60 -19.98
N ARG A 476 -6.06 5.80 -19.78
CA ARG A 476 -4.77 6.19 -20.35
C ARG A 476 -3.57 5.42 -19.77
N SER A 477 -3.73 4.82 -18.59
CA SER A 477 -2.69 4.01 -17.96
C SER A 477 -2.62 2.57 -18.53
N ILE A 478 -3.65 2.14 -19.26
CA ILE A 478 -3.72 0.81 -19.87
C ILE A 478 -2.96 0.80 -21.20
N GLN A 479 -2.06 -0.16 -21.34
CA GLN A 479 -1.37 -0.49 -22.58
C GLN A 479 -1.88 -1.80 -23.17
N VAL A 480 -2.06 -1.79 -24.49
CA VAL A 480 -2.38 -2.95 -25.33
C VAL A 480 -1.38 -3.01 -26.50
N PRO A 481 -1.15 -4.18 -27.14
CA PRO A 481 -0.24 -4.30 -28.27
C PRO A 481 -0.61 -3.37 -29.43
N SER A 482 0.37 -3.13 -30.30
CA SER A 482 0.12 -2.37 -31.53
C SER A 482 -0.98 -3.03 -32.37
N GLY A 483 -1.87 -2.21 -32.94
CA GLY A 483 -3.04 -2.69 -33.69
C GLY A 483 -4.28 -2.98 -32.83
N TRP A 484 -4.20 -2.81 -31.51
CA TRP A 484 -5.33 -2.97 -30.58
C TRP A 484 -5.79 -1.63 -30.01
N LYS A 485 -7.05 -1.62 -29.57
CA LYS A 485 -7.70 -0.51 -28.86
C LYS A 485 -8.34 -1.02 -27.58
N VAL A 486 -8.32 -0.18 -26.55
CA VAL A 486 -9.14 -0.32 -25.35
C VAL A 486 -10.08 0.87 -25.24
N GLU A 487 -11.32 0.62 -24.89
CA GLU A 487 -12.35 1.63 -24.65
C GLU A 487 -13.04 1.38 -23.30
N GLN A 488 -13.49 2.46 -22.66
CA GLN A 488 -14.26 2.37 -21.41
C GLN A 488 -15.75 2.33 -21.73
N LEU A 489 -16.46 1.37 -21.13
CA LEU A 489 -17.89 1.15 -21.29
C LEU A 489 -18.69 1.65 -20.08
N ALA A 490 -18.13 1.49 -18.88
CA ALA A 490 -18.73 1.96 -17.63
C ALA A 490 -17.62 2.29 -16.62
N ALA A 491 -17.90 3.22 -15.72
CA ALA A 491 -17.06 3.53 -14.56
C ALA A 491 -17.92 3.97 -13.37
N ASP A 492 -17.30 4.13 -12.20
CA ASP A 492 -17.91 4.77 -11.05
C ASP A 492 -18.53 6.14 -11.39
N PRO A 493 -19.75 6.46 -10.90
CA PRO A 493 -20.58 5.70 -9.94
C PRO A 493 -21.57 4.70 -10.58
N LEU A 494 -21.52 4.49 -11.90
CA LEU A 494 -22.45 3.58 -12.59
C LEU A 494 -22.28 2.14 -12.10
N VAL A 495 -21.02 1.77 -11.85
CA VAL A 495 -20.60 0.46 -11.36
C VAL A 495 -19.55 0.62 -10.25
N GLU A 496 -19.68 -0.16 -9.19
CA GLU A 496 -18.81 -0.16 -8.00
C GLU A 496 -18.48 -1.60 -7.61
N ASP A 497 -17.22 -1.93 -7.32
CA ASP A 497 -16.77 -3.29 -7.00
C ASP A 497 -17.29 -4.41 -7.91
N PRO A 498 -17.27 -4.25 -9.25
CA PRO A 498 -17.80 -5.29 -10.12
C PRO A 498 -16.88 -6.52 -10.13
N VAL A 499 -17.47 -7.71 -10.00
CA VAL A 499 -16.73 -8.98 -10.00
C VAL A 499 -17.19 -9.95 -11.11
N ASN A 500 -18.38 -9.75 -11.66
CA ASN A 500 -18.94 -10.63 -12.69
C ASN A 500 -19.96 -9.89 -13.55
N ILE A 501 -20.08 -10.28 -14.82
CA ILE A 501 -21.10 -9.76 -15.74
C ILE A 501 -21.73 -10.85 -16.61
N SER A 502 -22.94 -10.60 -17.09
CA SER A 502 -23.66 -11.42 -18.07
C SER A 502 -24.54 -10.57 -18.99
N PHE A 503 -24.82 -11.04 -20.20
CA PHE A 503 -25.59 -10.31 -21.21
C PHE A 503 -27.01 -10.88 -21.30
N GLY A 504 -28.02 -10.02 -21.14
CA GLY A 504 -29.41 -10.34 -21.41
C GLY A 504 -29.74 -10.26 -22.90
N ALA A 505 -30.74 -11.03 -23.34
CA ALA A 505 -31.24 -10.97 -24.72
C ALA A 505 -31.92 -9.62 -25.05
N ASP A 506 -32.22 -8.82 -24.02
CA ASP A 506 -32.79 -7.48 -24.10
C ASP A 506 -31.72 -6.36 -24.19
N GLY A 507 -30.45 -6.74 -24.35
CA GLY A 507 -29.32 -5.80 -24.44
C GLY A 507 -28.83 -5.29 -23.09
N LYS A 508 -29.44 -5.70 -21.97
CA LYS A 508 -28.96 -5.32 -20.63
C LYS A 508 -27.69 -6.09 -20.26
N VAL A 509 -26.79 -5.41 -19.58
CA VAL A 509 -25.59 -6.02 -18.99
C VAL A 509 -25.83 -6.20 -17.50
N TRP A 510 -25.99 -7.43 -17.05
CA TRP A 510 -26.13 -7.79 -15.65
C TRP A 510 -24.77 -7.77 -14.98
N VAL A 511 -24.67 -7.17 -13.79
CA VAL A 511 -23.41 -6.96 -13.06
C VAL A 511 -23.58 -7.40 -11.61
N VAL A 512 -22.61 -8.14 -11.09
CA VAL A 512 -22.46 -8.40 -9.66
C VAL A 512 -21.48 -7.40 -9.07
N GLU A 513 -21.91 -6.70 -8.02
CA GLU A 513 -21.07 -5.83 -7.22
C GLU A 513 -20.84 -6.47 -5.83
N MET A 514 -19.57 -6.66 -5.44
CA MET A 514 -19.19 -7.29 -4.17
C MET A 514 -18.77 -6.25 -3.12
N GLY A 515 -19.69 -5.35 -2.77
CA GLY A 515 -19.41 -4.22 -1.87
C GLY A 515 -19.00 -4.62 -0.44
N ASP A 516 -19.30 -5.85 -0.02
CA ASP A 516 -18.93 -6.40 1.28
C ASP A 516 -17.50 -6.96 1.33
N TYR A 517 -16.79 -7.08 0.20
CA TYR A 517 -15.41 -7.53 0.21
C TYR A 517 -14.44 -6.48 0.79
N PRO A 518 -13.43 -6.87 1.61
CA PRO A 518 -13.14 -8.23 2.09
C PRO A 518 -13.67 -8.54 3.51
N SER A 519 -14.35 -7.60 4.17
CA SER A 519 -14.58 -7.64 5.62
C SER A 519 -16.03 -7.36 6.07
N GLY A 520 -16.99 -7.30 5.15
CA GLY A 520 -18.38 -6.91 5.40
C GLY A 520 -18.62 -5.39 5.35
N GLY A 521 -19.82 -4.94 5.77
CA GLY A 521 -20.18 -3.53 5.91
C GLY A 521 -21.17 -3.02 4.87
N LYS A 522 -20.69 -2.71 3.65
CA LYS A 522 -21.53 -2.36 2.49
C LYS A 522 -22.10 -3.64 1.87
N SER A 523 -23.37 -3.65 1.45
CA SER A 523 -23.99 -4.86 0.87
C SER A 523 -23.45 -5.19 -0.51
N GLY A 524 -23.39 -6.49 -0.83
CA GLY A 524 -23.29 -6.95 -2.22
C GLY A 524 -24.64 -6.83 -2.93
N ARG A 525 -24.61 -6.72 -4.26
CA ARG A 525 -25.81 -6.49 -5.08
C ARG A 525 -25.68 -7.00 -6.50
N VAL A 526 -26.83 -7.15 -7.15
CA VAL A 526 -26.92 -7.37 -8.60
C VAL A 526 -27.57 -6.15 -9.23
N LYS A 527 -26.93 -5.61 -10.25
CA LYS A 527 -27.44 -4.53 -11.09
C LYS A 527 -27.65 -5.02 -12.51
N TRP A 528 -28.39 -4.25 -13.28
CA TRP A 528 -28.27 -4.26 -14.73
C TRP A 528 -27.92 -2.86 -15.24
N LEU A 529 -27.13 -2.83 -16.31
CA LEU A 529 -26.67 -1.64 -17.01
C LEU A 529 -27.25 -1.63 -18.43
N GLN A 530 -27.44 -0.43 -18.98
CA GLN A 530 -27.98 -0.26 -20.33
C GLN A 530 -27.39 0.99 -21.00
N ASP A 531 -27.01 0.85 -22.27
CA ASP A 531 -26.79 1.94 -23.21
C ASP A 531 -28.16 2.46 -23.66
N VAL A 532 -28.47 3.72 -23.39
CA VAL A 532 -29.80 4.29 -23.67
C VAL A 532 -29.82 5.20 -24.89
N ASP A 533 -28.65 5.63 -25.38
CA ASP A 533 -28.53 6.53 -26.52
C ASP A 533 -27.88 5.90 -27.76
N GLY A 534 -27.39 4.66 -27.63
CA GLY A 534 -26.83 3.84 -28.68
C GLY A 534 -25.41 4.26 -29.08
N ASP A 535 -24.68 4.99 -28.23
CA ASP A 535 -23.30 5.41 -28.50
C ASP A 535 -22.25 4.31 -28.24
N GLY A 536 -22.68 3.17 -27.71
CA GLY A 536 -21.85 2.02 -27.40
C GLY A 536 -21.21 2.08 -26.01
N THR A 537 -21.62 3.02 -25.14
CA THR A 537 -21.28 3.11 -23.72
C THR A 537 -22.52 2.94 -22.85
N LEU A 538 -22.32 2.51 -21.59
CA LEU A 538 -23.44 2.26 -20.68
C LEU A 538 -23.74 3.53 -19.87
N ASP A 539 -25.01 3.95 -19.83
CA ASP A 539 -25.41 5.22 -19.20
C ASP A 539 -26.33 5.03 -18.00
N LYS A 540 -27.10 3.94 -18.00
CA LYS A 540 -28.12 3.68 -17.00
C LYS A 540 -27.73 2.49 -16.14
N SER A 541 -27.91 2.63 -14.82
CA SER A 541 -27.80 1.54 -13.87
C SER A 541 -29.07 1.42 -13.04
N VAL A 542 -29.48 0.18 -12.76
CA VAL A 542 -30.59 -0.12 -11.83
C VAL A 542 -30.18 -1.27 -10.94
N VAL A 543 -30.43 -1.11 -9.63
CA VAL A 543 -30.24 -2.16 -8.64
C VAL A 543 -31.41 -3.12 -8.72
N PHE A 544 -31.13 -4.37 -9.12
CA PHE A 544 -32.11 -5.44 -9.26
C PHE A 544 -32.29 -6.22 -7.96
N LEU A 545 -31.18 -6.53 -7.28
CA LEU A 545 -31.15 -7.16 -5.95
C LEU A 545 -30.12 -6.44 -5.08
N ASP A 546 -30.42 -6.26 -3.79
CA ASP A 546 -29.52 -5.67 -2.80
C ASP A 546 -29.50 -6.52 -1.52
N GLY A 547 -28.55 -6.25 -0.62
CA GLY A 547 -28.43 -6.95 0.65
C GLY A 547 -27.87 -8.37 0.54
N LEU A 548 -27.09 -8.65 -0.51
CA LEU A 548 -26.45 -9.95 -0.72
C LEU A 548 -25.12 -10.04 0.03
N GLU A 549 -24.76 -11.24 0.48
CA GLU A 549 -23.51 -11.53 1.20
C GLU A 549 -22.51 -12.27 0.28
N TYR A 550 -21.48 -11.56 -0.17
CA TYR A 550 -20.43 -11.94 -1.10
C TYR A 550 -20.98 -12.59 -2.38
N PRO A 551 -21.90 -11.90 -3.10
CA PRO A 551 -22.37 -12.41 -4.38
C PRO A 551 -21.19 -12.49 -5.36
N ALA A 552 -21.09 -13.59 -6.10
CA ALA A 552 -19.90 -13.91 -6.88
C ALA A 552 -20.18 -14.13 -8.38
N GLY A 553 -21.43 -14.38 -8.75
CA GLY A 553 -21.80 -14.69 -10.13
C GLY A 553 -23.22 -14.32 -10.49
N VAL A 554 -23.41 -13.91 -11.75
CA VAL A 554 -24.73 -13.68 -12.36
C VAL A 554 -24.75 -14.29 -13.75
N TYR A 555 -25.90 -14.85 -14.13
CA TYR A 555 -26.17 -15.20 -15.52
C TYR A 555 -27.60 -14.78 -15.87
N ALA A 556 -27.75 -13.94 -16.90
CA ALA A 556 -29.07 -13.54 -17.38
C ALA A 556 -29.81 -14.77 -17.90
N TRP A 557 -31.03 -15.01 -17.40
CA TRP A 557 -31.79 -16.20 -17.71
C TRP A 557 -33.26 -15.86 -17.87
N ARG A 558 -33.83 -16.11 -19.05
CA ARG A 558 -35.24 -15.82 -19.37
C ARG A 558 -35.59 -14.34 -19.07
N ASP A 559 -36.50 -14.11 -18.14
CA ASP A 559 -37.02 -12.82 -17.65
C ASP A 559 -36.32 -12.32 -16.37
N GLY A 560 -35.23 -12.98 -15.96
CA GLY A 560 -34.50 -12.62 -14.74
C GLY A 560 -33.03 -13.04 -14.80
N ALA A 561 -32.50 -13.47 -13.66
CA ALA A 561 -31.11 -13.90 -13.55
C ALA A 561 -30.92 -15.04 -12.55
N VAL A 562 -29.96 -15.91 -12.85
CA VAL A 562 -29.41 -16.89 -11.91
C VAL A 562 -28.23 -16.25 -11.20
N VAL A 563 -28.24 -16.29 -9.87
CA VAL A 563 -27.24 -15.64 -9.01
C VAL A 563 -26.53 -16.69 -8.16
N ALA A 564 -25.20 -16.66 -8.17
CA ALA A 564 -24.34 -17.42 -7.25
C ALA A 564 -23.98 -16.54 -6.06
N CYS A 565 -24.52 -16.88 -4.89
CA CYS A 565 -24.32 -16.17 -3.64
C CYS A 565 -24.45 -17.17 -2.49
N ALA A 566 -23.31 -17.69 -2.02
CA ALA A 566 -23.30 -18.70 -0.96
C ALA A 566 -24.18 -18.25 0.23
N PRO A 567 -25.00 -19.15 0.82
CA PRO A 567 -24.96 -20.60 0.67
C PRO A 567 -25.84 -21.15 -0.47
N GLU A 568 -26.32 -20.30 -1.39
CA GLU A 568 -27.30 -20.67 -2.40
C GLU A 568 -26.89 -20.29 -3.84
N ILE A 569 -27.44 -21.01 -4.81
CA ILE A 569 -27.65 -20.52 -6.17
C ILE A 569 -29.15 -20.40 -6.36
N PHE A 570 -29.63 -19.23 -6.79
CA PHE A 570 -31.05 -18.96 -6.92
C PHE A 570 -31.37 -18.22 -8.22
N PHE A 571 -32.59 -18.39 -8.70
CA PHE A 571 -33.18 -17.58 -9.75
C PHE A 571 -33.93 -16.41 -9.12
N ALA A 572 -33.82 -15.22 -9.70
CA ALA A 572 -34.60 -14.06 -9.31
C ALA A 572 -35.16 -13.36 -10.56
N ARG A 573 -36.38 -12.85 -10.46
CA ARG A 573 -37.07 -12.15 -11.57
C ARG A 573 -37.90 -10.98 -11.05
N ASP A 574 -38.19 -10.06 -11.96
CA ASP A 574 -39.08 -8.91 -11.79
C ASP A 574 -40.42 -9.24 -12.48
N THR A 575 -41.50 -9.40 -11.70
CA THR A 575 -42.82 -9.76 -12.24
C THR A 575 -43.75 -8.57 -12.48
N ASP A 576 -43.42 -7.38 -11.99
CA ASP A 576 -44.24 -6.17 -12.13
C ASP A 576 -43.64 -5.07 -13.04
N GLY A 577 -42.38 -5.23 -13.45
CA GLY A 577 -41.68 -4.38 -14.40
C GLY A 577 -41.06 -3.12 -13.79
N ASP A 578 -40.90 -3.04 -12.46
CA ASP A 578 -40.28 -1.89 -11.79
C ASP A 578 -38.74 -1.87 -11.88
N GLY A 579 -38.14 -2.93 -12.42
CA GLY A 579 -36.71 -3.13 -12.59
C GLY A 579 -36.02 -3.84 -11.43
N LYS A 580 -36.77 -4.26 -10.41
CA LYS A 580 -36.27 -4.95 -9.20
C LYS A 580 -36.85 -6.35 -9.10
N ALA A 581 -36.09 -7.26 -8.50
CA ALA A 581 -36.59 -8.59 -8.23
C ALA A 581 -37.63 -8.58 -7.12
N ASP A 582 -38.82 -9.11 -7.40
CA ASP A 582 -39.90 -9.34 -6.45
C ASP A 582 -40.12 -10.86 -6.20
N GLU A 583 -39.57 -11.72 -7.05
CA GLU A 583 -39.55 -13.16 -6.87
C GLU A 583 -38.11 -13.70 -6.79
N ARG A 584 -37.89 -14.61 -5.82
CA ARG A 584 -36.64 -15.35 -5.65
C ARG A 584 -36.93 -16.82 -5.39
N ARG A 585 -36.28 -17.70 -6.14
CA ARG A 585 -36.41 -19.17 -6.03
C ARG A 585 -35.04 -19.84 -5.96
N THR A 586 -34.75 -20.50 -4.85
CA THR A 586 -33.52 -21.30 -4.69
C THR A 586 -33.52 -22.47 -5.68
N ILE A 587 -32.39 -22.66 -6.36
CA ILE A 587 -32.12 -23.79 -7.26
C ILE A 587 -31.25 -24.81 -6.53
N LEU A 588 -30.16 -24.33 -5.92
CA LEU A 588 -29.20 -25.13 -5.17
C LEU A 588 -28.90 -24.48 -3.82
N SER A 589 -28.66 -25.28 -2.79
CA SER A 589 -28.16 -24.81 -1.50
C SER A 589 -27.12 -25.76 -0.92
N GLY A 590 -26.39 -25.31 0.10
CA GLY A 590 -25.37 -26.13 0.79
C GLY A 590 -23.93 -25.68 0.53
N PHE A 591 -23.75 -24.58 -0.19
CA PHE A 591 -22.42 -24.00 -0.40
C PHE A 591 -21.89 -23.38 0.91
N PRO A 592 -20.63 -23.62 1.28
CA PRO A 592 -20.09 -23.16 2.55
C PRO A 592 -19.82 -21.64 2.53
N LEU A 593 -20.00 -20.99 3.69
CA LEU A 593 -19.64 -19.60 3.93
C LEU A 593 -18.16 -19.45 4.32
N THR A 594 -17.27 -20.13 3.59
CA THR A 594 -15.82 -20.12 3.80
C THR A 594 -15.18 -18.81 3.31
N ASN A 595 -13.84 -18.79 3.17
CA ASN A 595 -13.09 -17.67 2.60
C ASN A 595 -13.82 -17.14 1.34
N PRO A 596 -14.21 -15.85 1.29
CA PRO A 596 -14.90 -15.26 0.13
C PRO A 596 -14.24 -15.52 -1.22
N GLN A 597 -12.91 -15.64 -1.25
CA GLN A 597 -12.14 -15.93 -2.47
C GLN A 597 -12.35 -17.37 -3.01
N HIS A 598 -12.86 -18.29 -2.18
CA HIS A 598 -12.98 -19.73 -2.47
C HIS A 598 -14.45 -20.20 -2.46
N ARG A 599 -15.43 -19.29 -2.48
CA ARG A 599 -16.87 -19.65 -2.51
C ARG A 599 -17.30 -20.15 -3.89
N VAL A 600 -18.57 -20.49 -4.04
CA VAL A 600 -19.16 -20.77 -5.36
C VAL A 600 -19.09 -19.50 -6.23
N HIS A 601 -18.66 -19.64 -7.49
CA HIS A 601 -18.38 -18.51 -8.40
C HIS A 601 -19.19 -18.60 -9.70
N GLY A 602 -19.00 -17.60 -10.59
CA GLY A 602 -19.81 -17.38 -11.79
C GLY A 602 -19.90 -18.53 -12.81
N PHE A 603 -20.71 -18.27 -13.84
CA PHE A 603 -21.20 -19.31 -14.74
C PHE A 603 -20.57 -19.26 -16.13
N THR A 604 -20.48 -20.44 -16.76
CA THR A 604 -20.24 -20.61 -18.20
C THR A 604 -21.39 -21.38 -18.81
N TYR A 605 -21.96 -20.85 -19.89
CA TYR A 605 -23.00 -21.54 -20.64
C TYR A 605 -22.38 -22.53 -21.62
N GLY A 606 -22.64 -23.82 -21.40
CA GLY A 606 -22.07 -24.90 -22.20
C GLY A 606 -22.79 -25.09 -23.53
N LEU A 607 -22.11 -25.75 -24.48
CA LEU A 607 -22.67 -26.15 -25.78
C LEU A 607 -23.90 -27.09 -25.65
N ASP A 608 -24.13 -27.70 -24.48
CA ASP A 608 -25.27 -28.56 -24.17
C ASP A 608 -26.42 -27.83 -23.47
N HIS A 609 -26.39 -26.49 -23.46
CA HIS A 609 -27.42 -25.60 -22.91
C HIS A 609 -27.55 -25.61 -21.37
N LYS A 610 -26.50 -26.00 -20.64
CA LYS A 610 -26.45 -25.94 -19.17
C LYS A 610 -25.52 -24.82 -18.66
N LEU A 611 -25.73 -24.42 -17.41
CA LEU A 611 -24.81 -23.52 -16.70
C LEU A 611 -23.81 -24.34 -15.87
N TYR A 612 -22.52 -24.17 -16.19
CA TYR A 612 -21.39 -24.78 -15.51
C TYR A 612 -20.76 -23.79 -14.53
N PHE A 613 -20.33 -24.26 -13.36
CA PHE A 613 -19.70 -23.43 -12.33
C PHE A 613 -18.81 -24.25 -11.40
N GLY A 614 -17.81 -23.59 -10.82
CA GLY A 614 -17.00 -24.15 -9.74
C GLY A 614 -17.73 -24.06 -8.40
N THR A 615 -17.69 -25.11 -7.59
CA THR A 615 -18.45 -25.19 -6.34
C THR A 615 -17.81 -24.44 -5.16
N GLY A 616 -16.58 -23.97 -5.35
CA GLY A 616 -15.76 -23.43 -4.28
C GLY A 616 -15.06 -24.52 -3.45
N SER A 617 -14.03 -24.12 -2.70
CA SER A 617 -13.31 -25.02 -1.80
C SER A 617 -14.20 -25.48 -0.64
N ASP A 618 -13.95 -26.69 -0.14
CA ASP A 618 -14.63 -27.30 1.01
C ASP A 618 -16.11 -27.64 0.82
N ALA A 619 -16.67 -27.41 -0.38
CA ALA A 619 -18.01 -27.86 -0.72
C ALA A 619 -18.04 -29.40 -0.83
N LYS A 620 -18.84 -30.04 0.02
CA LYS A 620 -18.91 -31.52 0.10
C LYS A 620 -20.23 -32.07 -0.40
N GLU A 621 -21.30 -31.32 -0.17
CA GLU A 621 -22.66 -31.75 -0.42
C GLU A 621 -23.50 -30.56 -0.83
N VAL A 622 -24.38 -30.74 -1.82
CA VAL A 622 -25.36 -29.74 -2.25
C VAL A 622 -26.75 -30.35 -2.32
N ILE A 623 -27.74 -29.51 -2.08
CA ILE A 623 -29.16 -29.84 -2.12
C ILE A 623 -29.75 -29.18 -3.37
N LEU A 624 -30.38 -29.99 -4.22
CA LEU A 624 -31.09 -29.52 -5.41
C LEU A 624 -32.57 -29.32 -5.09
N HIS A 625 -33.09 -28.12 -5.31
CA HIS A 625 -34.50 -27.78 -5.05
C HIS A 625 -35.33 -28.05 -6.30
N GLN A 626 -36.09 -29.14 -6.29
CA GLN A 626 -36.95 -29.54 -7.41
C GLN A 626 -38.30 -28.82 -7.40
N LEU A 627 -38.93 -28.75 -8.57
CA LEU A 627 -40.25 -28.13 -8.74
C LEU A 627 -41.38 -28.90 -8.03
N ASP A 628 -41.21 -30.21 -7.84
CA ASP A 628 -42.14 -31.06 -7.08
C ASP A 628 -41.97 -30.95 -5.56
N GLY A 629 -41.04 -30.10 -5.09
CA GLY A 629 -40.72 -29.89 -3.69
C GLY A 629 -39.69 -30.86 -3.13
N SER A 630 -39.24 -31.87 -3.90
CA SER A 630 -38.18 -32.78 -3.45
C SER A 630 -36.82 -32.06 -3.38
N ARG A 631 -35.97 -32.54 -2.45
CA ARG A 631 -34.68 -31.93 -2.13
C ARG A 631 -33.57 -32.98 -2.07
N PRO A 632 -33.24 -33.66 -3.19
CA PRO A 632 -32.16 -34.63 -3.20
C PRO A 632 -30.83 -33.96 -2.84
N SER A 633 -30.07 -34.66 -2.01
CA SER A 633 -28.72 -34.28 -1.61
C SER A 633 -27.69 -35.04 -2.44
N LEU A 634 -26.60 -34.38 -2.82
CA LEU A 634 -25.58 -34.94 -3.67
C LEU A 634 -24.18 -34.67 -3.13
N ASP A 635 -23.36 -35.72 -3.03
CA ASP A 635 -21.93 -35.63 -2.74
C ASP A 635 -21.17 -35.10 -3.96
N ILE A 636 -20.56 -33.94 -3.79
CA ILE A 636 -19.86 -33.19 -4.85
C ILE A 636 -18.35 -33.13 -4.63
N ARG A 637 -17.79 -33.91 -3.69
CA ARG A 637 -16.34 -33.88 -3.42
C ARG A 637 -15.53 -34.17 -4.69
N GLY A 638 -14.57 -33.30 -5.00
CA GLY A 638 -13.70 -33.45 -6.17
C GLY A 638 -14.37 -33.10 -7.50
N ALA A 639 -15.41 -32.27 -7.47
CA ALA A 639 -16.24 -32.03 -8.65
C ALA A 639 -16.88 -30.64 -8.73
N ASP A 640 -16.77 -30.06 -9.92
CA ASP A 640 -17.60 -28.97 -10.41
C ASP A 640 -19.01 -29.48 -10.76
N LEU A 641 -19.92 -28.56 -11.08
CA LEU A 641 -21.31 -28.87 -11.39
C LEU A 641 -21.78 -28.20 -12.68
N ALA A 642 -22.77 -28.83 -13.31
CA ALA A 642 -23.58 -28.23 -14.37
C ALA A 642 -25.07 -28.35 -14.05
N VAL A 643 -25.83 -27.27 -14.23
CA VAL A 643 -27.27 -27.24 -13.98
C VAL A 643 -28.04 -26.89 -15.25
N ASP A 644 -29.00 -27.73 -15.60
CA ASP A 644 -30.11 -27.36 -16.50
C ASP A 644 -31.14 -26.63 -15.63
N VAL A 645 -31.16 -25.30 -15.74
CA VAL A 645 -31.96 -24.42 -14.88
C VAL A 645 -33.45 -24.66 -15.06
N ASP A 646 -33.91 -24.88 -16.29
CA ASP A 646 -35.34 -25.04 -16.58
C ASP A 646 -35.83 -26.44 -16.21
N LYS A 647 -34.98 -27.48 -16.38
CA LYS A 647 -35.32 -28.86 -16.02
C LYS A 647 -34.99 -29.22 -14.58
N HIS A 648 -34.33 -28.32 -13.83
CA HIS A 648 -33.82 -28.58 -12.49
C HIS A 648 -32.99 -29.87 -12.44
N LEU A 649 -32.12 -30.08 -13.44
CA LEU A 649 -31.28 -31.27 -13.52
C LEU A 649 -29.83 -30.91 -13.25
N LEU A 650 -29.22 -31.59 -12.27
CA LEU A 650 -27.83 -31.40 -11.89
C LEU A 650 -26.95 -32.50 -12.48
N THR A 651 -25.80 -32.13 -13.03
CA THR A 651 -24.76 -33.03 -13.52
C THR A 651 -23.48 -32.80 -12.72
N LEU A 652 -22.84 -33.90 -12.31
CA LEU A 652 -21.52 -33.89 -11.69
C LEU A 652 -20.43 -33.83 -12.75
N GLU A 653 -19.53 -32.86 -12.65
CA GLU A 653 -18.44 -32.66 -13.60
C GLU A 653 -17.09 -33.07 -13.01
N SER A 654 -16.11 -33.33 -13.87
CA SER A 654 -14.75 -33.70 -13.44
C SER A 654 -13.97 -32.51 -12.90
N GLY A 655 -13.27 -32.75 -11.79
CA GLY A 655 -12.28 -31.85 -11.21
C GLY A 655 -12.89 -30.65 -10.49
N GLU A 656 -12.04 -29.80 -9.91
CA GLU A 656 -12.46 -28.65 -9.11
C GLU A 656 -11.81 -27.40 -9.67
N THR A 657 -12.62 -26.42 -10.09
CA THR A 657 -12.16 -25.10 -10.51
C THR A 657 -12.34 -24.10 -9.37
N GLN A 658 -11.32 -23.30 -9.08
CA GLN A 658 -11.44 -22.30 -8.00
C GLN A 658 -12.36 -21.14 -8.42
N PHE A 659 -12.30 -20.71 -9.69
CA PHE A 659 -13.07 -19.58 -10.20
C PHE A 659 -14.07 -20.02 -11.29
N ILE A 660 -13.80 -19.69 -12.56
CA ILE A 660 -14.74 -19.93 -13.66
C ILE A 660 -14.19 -21.00 -14.58
N ARG A 661 -15.00 -22.03 -14.80
CA ARG A 661 -14.72 -23.12 -15.73
C ARG A 661 -14.88 -22.62 -17.18
N ALA A 662 -13.96 -22.97 -18.07
CA ALA A 662 -13.95 -22.50 -19.46
C ALA A 662 -14.15 -23.67 -20.44
N GLN A 663 -14.96 -23.46 -21.48
CA GLN A 663 -15.13 -24.41 -22.58
C GLN A 663 -14.47 -23.87 -23.85
N ASN A 664 -13.72 -24.70 -24.57
CA ASN A 664 -13.25 -24.34 -25.92
C ASN A 664 -14.30 -24.67 -26.99
N ALA A 665 -14.05 -24.26 -28.23
CA ALA A 665 -14.97 -24.50 -29.36
C ALA A 665 -15.18 -26.00 -29.71
N GLU A 666 -14.34 -26.88 -29.19
CA GLU A 666 -14.43 -28.34 -29.37
C GLU A 666 -15.18 -29.04 -28.23
N GLY A 667 -15.72 -28.28 -27.28
CA GLY A 667 -16.48 -28.80 -26.16
C GLY A 667 -15.65 -29.29 -24.98
N GLN A 668 -14.33 -29.11 -25.00
CA GLN A 668 -13.43 -29.52 -23.92
C GLN A 668 -13.40 -28.49 -22.79
N TRP A 669 -13.21 -28.96 -21.56
CA TRP A 669 -13.33 -28.15 -20.36
C TRP A 669 -12.01 -27.92 -19.63
N PHE A 670 -11.89 -26.72 -19.07
CA PHE A 670 -10.69 -26.20 -18.44
C PHE A 670 -11.05 -25.46 -17.14
N GLY A 671 -10.10 -25.43 -16.21
CA GLY A 671 -10.20 -24.71 -14.96
C GLY A 671 -8.92 -23.93 -14.66
N ASN A 672 -8.94 -23.20 -13.54
CA ASN A 672 -7.84 -22.40 -13.05
C ASN A 672 -7.87 -22.33 -11.52
N ASP A 673 -6.75 -21.97 -10.92
CA ASP A 673 -6.62 -21.57 -9.52
C ASP A 673 -5.63 -20.41 -9.41
N ASN A 674 -5.45 -19.84 -8.22
CA ASN A 674 -4.58 -18.68 -7.99
C ASN A 674 -3.20 -18.77 -8.66
N THR A 675 -2.58 -19.95 -8.71
CA THR A 675 -1.20 -20.15 -9.19
C THR A 675 -1.13 -20.84 -10.56
N HIS A 676 -2.18 -21.53 -10.98
CA HIS A 676 -2.24 -22.24 -12.25
C HIS A 676 -3.17 -21.50 -13.21
N PRO A 677 -2.63 -20.78 -14.23
CA PRO A 677 -3.43 -19.97 -15.15
C PRO A 677 -4.51 -20.77 -15.87
N ILE A 678 -4.20 -22.01 -16.26
CA ILE A 678 -5.12 -22.89 -16.97
C ILE A 678 -4.66 -24.35 -16.87
N TYR A 679 -5.60 -25.24 -16.56
CA TYR A 679 -5.47 -26.70 -16.66
C TYR A 679 -6.68 -27.31 -17.37
N GLN A 680 -6.48 -28.43 -18.06
CA GLN A 680 -7.52 -29.13 -18.80
C GLN A 680 -8.06 -30.32 -18.01
N PHE A 681 -9.38 -30.49 -17.94
CA PHE A 681 -10.01 -31.71 -17.44
C PHE A 681 -10.00 -32.77 -18.53
N ILE A 682 -9.18 -33.82 -18.37
CA ILE A 682 -8.98 -34.85 -19.41
C ILE A 682 -9.86 -36.07 -19.18
N TYR A 683 -10.12 -36.43 -17.93
CA TYR A 683 -10.86 -37.63 -17.59
C TYR A 683 -12.29 -37.30 -17.20
N ASP A 684 -13.26 -37.98 -17.80
CA ASP A 684 -14.63 -37.96 -17.30
C ASP A 684 -14.68 -38.76 -15.99
N ARG A 685 -15.22 -38.15 -14.93
CA ARG A 685 -15.33 -38.76 -13.61
C ARG A 685 -16.18 -40.04 -13.64
N ASN A 686 -17.11 -40.15 -14.58
CA ASN A 686 -17.98 -41.31 -14.76
C ASN A 686 -17.24 -42.53 -15.33
N TRP A 687 -16.01 -42.35 -15.82
CA TRP A 687 -15.16 -43.48 -16.21
C TRP A 687 -14.61 -44.25 -15.02
N PHE A 688 -14.60 -43.65 -13.82
CA PHE A 688 -14.09 -44.28 -12.61
C PHE A 688 -15.21 -44.91 -11.79
N GLN A 689 -14.99 -46.13 -11.31
CA GLN A 689 -15.93 -46.78 -10.40
C GLN A 689 -16.03 -45.98 -9.08
N PRO A 690 -17.22 -45.88 -8.46
CA PRO A 690 -17.43 -45.13 -7.23
C PRO A 690 -16.41 -45.41 -6.12
N ASN A 691 -15.97 -46.67 -5.99
CA ASN A 691 -15.03 -47.15 -4.97
C ASN A 691 -13.67 -47.63 -5.54
N GLY A 692 -13.36 -47.32 -6.80
CA GLY A 692 -12.11 -47.71 -7.44
C GLY A 692 -10.97 -46.72 -7.18
N PRO A 693 -9.71 -47.11 -7.44
CA PRO A 693 -8.58 -46.18 -7.41
C PRO A 693 -8.80 -45.05 -8.43
N ARG A 694 -8.68 -43.79 -7.98
CA ARG A 694 -8.80 -42.59 -8.82
C ARG A 694 -7.44 -41.87 -8.89
N PRO A 695 -7.08 -41.28 -10.04
CA PRO A 695 -5.95 -40.34 -10.10
C PRO A 695 -6.16 -39.22 -9.08
N ARG A 696 -5.10 -38.78 -8.39
CA ARG A 696 -5.21 -37.62 -7.47
C ARG A 696 -5.64 -36.35 -8.19
N ASN A 697 -5.20 -36.17 -9.44
CA ASN A 697 -5.54 -35.04 -10.27
C ASN A 697 -6.25 -35.54 -11.54
N LEU A 698 -7.47 -35.08 -11.78
CA LEU A 698 -8.24 -35.36 -12.99
C LEU A 698 -7.95 -34.37 -14.13
N TYR A 699 -6.95 -33.52 -13.94
CA TYR A 699 -6.56 -32.46 -14.86
C TYR A 699 -5.09 -32.52 -15.24
N GLN A 700 -4.76 -31.89 -16.37
CA GLN A 700 -3.40 -31.67 -16.84
C GLN A 700 -3.07 -30.17 -16.88
N GLN A 701 -1.93 -29.80 -16.33
CA GLN A 701 -1.40 -28.45 -16.39
C GLN A 701 -0.89 -28.14 -17.81
N LEU A 702 -1.16 -26.93 -18.32
CA LEU A 702 -0.88 -26.60 -19.72
C LEU A 702 0.32 -25.66 -19.92
N THR A 703 0.78 -24.98 -18.87
CA THR A 703 1.88 -24.01 -18.91
C THR A 703 3.21 -24.63 -18.48
N ASN A 704 4.32 -23.96 -18.81
CA ASN A 704 5.67 -24.28 -18.33
C ASN A 704 6.40 -23.00 -17.86
N PRO A 705 6.73 -22.85 -16.56
CA PRO A 705 6.38 -23.77 -15.48
C PRO A 705 4.86 -23.87 -15.30
N ALA A 706 4.41 -25.01 -14.75
CA ALA A 706 3.00 -25.27 -14.54
C ALA A 706 2.40 -24.32 -13.49
N SER A 707 3.08 -24.17 -12.35
CA SER A 707 2.69 -23.27 -11.28
C SER A 707 3.42 -21.94 -11.42
N SER A 708 2.68 -20.85 -11.28
CA SER A 708 3.18 -19.48 -11.27
C SER A 708 4.16 -19.15 -12.42
N PRO A 709 3.77 -19.33 -13.69
CA PRO A 709 4.58 -18.87 -14.82
C PRO A 709 4.77 -17.35 -14.80
N ASP A 710 5.75 -16.88 -15.56
CA ASP A 710 6.15 -15.47 -15.55
C ASP A 710 5.10 -14.55 -16.18
N VAL A 711 4.98 -13.36 -15.59
CA VAL A 711 4.18 -12.22 -16.06
C VAL A 711 5.04 -10.96 -16.13
N TYR A 712 4.59 -9.96 -16.89
CA TYR A 712 5.36 -8.77 -17.26
C TYR A 712 4.51 -7.49 -17.08
N PRO A 713 4.20 -7.14 -15.80
CA PRO A 713 3.42 -5.95 -15.48
C PRO A 713 4.10 -4.67 -15.96
N LEU A 714 3.27 -3.63 -16.17
CA LEU A 714 3.75 -2.26 -16.40
C LEU A 714 3.83 -1.47 -15.09
N SER A 715 2.89 -1.71 -14.18
CA SER A 715 2.90 -1.19 -12.82
C SER A 715 4.10 -1.72 -12.04
N GLN A 716 4.51 -0.98 -11.02
CA GLN A 716 5.46 -1.51 -10.07
C GLN A 716 4.83 -2.70 -9.34
N PRO A 717 5.53 -3.84 -9.22
CA PRO A 717 5.06 -4.92 -8.37
C PRO A 717 4.82 -4.34 -6.98
N LEU A 718 3.57 -4.34 -6.53
CA LEU A 718 3.30 -4.07 -5.13
C LEU A 718 4.01 -5.15 -4.32
N ASP A 719 4.83 -4.74 -3.36
CA ASP A 719 5.55 -5.67 -2.49
C ASP A 719 4.55 -6.69 -1.93
N ARG A 720 4.75 -7.95 -2.29
CA ARG A 720 3.87 -9.03 -1.85
C ARG A 720 4.12 -9.33 -0.40
N PHE A 721 3.01 -9.59 0.29
CA PHE A 721 3.02 -9.78 1.73
C PHE A 721 3.28 -11.23 2.15
N ASN A 722 3.20 -12.19 1.21
CA ASN A 722 3.29 -13.64 1.49
C ASN A 722 4.24 -14.46 0.62
N ASP A 723 4.72 -13.94 -0.51
CA ASP A 723 5.59 -14.69 -1.43
C ASP A 723 6.37 -13.76 -2.41
N PRO A 724 7.50 -13.15 -2.01
CA PRO A 724 8.32 -12.30 -2.87
C PRO A 724 9.09 -13.08 -3.95
N ASN A 725 9.20 -14.41 -3.84
CA ASN A 725 9.75 -15.26 -4.92
C ASN A 725 8.79 -15.39 -6.12
N THR A 726 7.58 -14.84 -6.00
CA THR A 726 6.58 -14.72 -7.07
C THR A 726 6.46 -13.32 -7.65
N ALA A 727 7.42 -12.42 -7.39
CA ALA A 727 7.50 -11.17 -8.12
C ALA A 727 7.50 -11.46 -9.63
N ASN A 728 6.60 -10.83 -10.37
CA ASN A 728 6.41 -11.07 -11.81
C ASN A 728 6.04 -12.52 -12.15
N ARG A 729 5.26 -13.19 -11.29
CA ARG A 729 4.67 -14.51 -11.55
C ARG A 729 3.19 -14.56 -11.20
N PHE A 730 2.41 -15.37 -11.90
CA PHE A 730 0.97 -15.53 -11.59
C PHE A 730 0.75 -15.98 -10.13
N THR A 731 -0.12 -15.27 -9.40
CA THR A 731 -0.65 -15.78 -8.12
C THR A 731 -2.09 -15.34 -7.81
N SER A 732 -2.72 -14.58 -8.69
CA SER A 732 -4.09 -14.10 -8.50
C SER A 732 -4.88 -14.31 -9.78
N VAL A 733 -4.59 -15.44 -10.43
CA VAL A 733 -5.29 -15.91 -11.60
C VAL A 733 -6.78 -15.99 -11.26
N CYS A 734 -7.58 -15.28 -12.04
CA CYS A 734 -9.02 -15.39 -12.02
C CYS A 734 -9.53 -15.33 -13.47
N SER A 735 -10.75 -15.82 -13.68
CA SER A 735 -11.47 -15.72 -14.96
C SER A 735 -10.66 -16.12 -16.21
N THR A 736 -10.81 -17.37 -16.63
CA THR A 736 -10.26 -17.86 -17.90
C THR A 736 -11.37 -18.00 -18.94
N ILE A 737 -11.12 -17.58 -20.18
CA ILE A 737 -12.01 -17.84 -21.33
C ILE A 737 -11.21 -18.24 -22.56
N PHE A 738 -11.87 -18.89 -23.52
CA PHE A 738 -11.38 -19.01 -24.90
C PHE A 738 -12.02 -17.93 -25.76
N VAL A 739 -11.22 -17.24 -26.55
CA VAL A 739 -11.71 -16.16 -27.42
C VAL A 739 -12.53 -16.74 -28.56
N ALA A 740 -13.74 -16.22 -28.71
CA ALA A 740 -14.64 -16.46 -29.84
C ALA A 740 -15.08 -15.13 -30.52
N SER A 741 -14.57 -14.01 -30.03
CA SER A 741 -14.94 -12.67 -30.45
C SER A 741 -14.27 -12.30 -31.79
N PRO A 742 -15.02 -12.04 -32.88
CA PRO A 742 -14.45 -11.75 -34.20
C PRO A 742 -13.59 -10.48 -34.23
N GLY A 743 -13.89 -9.50 -33.37
CA GLY A 743 -13.14 -8.25 -33.24
C GLY A 743 -11.74 -8.40 -32.63
N CYS A 744 -11.35 -9.61 -32.22
CA CYS A 744 -10.01 -9.91 -31.75
C CYS A 744 -9.04 -10.39 -32.86
N GLY A 745 -9.53 -10.53 -34.10
CA GLY A 745 -8.76 -11.07 -35.22
C GLY A 745 -8.71 -12.61 -35.25
N GLU A 746 -8.33 -13.17 -36.40
CA GLU A 746 -8.25 -14.62 -36.60
C GLU A 746 -7.19 -15.28 -35.71
N GLU A 747 -6.08 -14.57 -35.44
CA GLU A 747 -4.97 -15.08 -34.64
C GLU A 747 -5.32 -15.33 -33.17
N MET A 748 -6.39 -14.68 -32.68
CA MET A 748 -6.87 -14.83 -31.33
C MET A 748 -7.95 -15.90 -31.19
N GLN A 749 -8.55 -16.39 -32.28
CA GLN A 749 -9.62 -17.38 -32.18
C GLN A 749 -9.13 -18.66 -31.49
N GLY A 750 -9.79 -19.06 -30.41
CA GLY A 750 -9.39 -20.21 -29.58
C GLY A 750 -8.17 -19.96 -28.68
N ALA A 751 -7.62 -18.75 -28.63
CA ALA A 751 -6.62 -18.39 -27.63
C ALA A 751 -7.28 -18.34 -26.23
N ALA A 752 -6.53 -18.72 -25.20
CA ALA A 752 -6.98 -18.56 -23.82
C ALA A 752 -6.59 -17.17 -23.31
N ILE A 753 -7.51 -16.48 -22.63
CA ILE A 753 -7.28 -15.21 -21.94
C ILE A 753 -7.51 -15.42 -20.44
N VAL A 754 -6.63 -14.83 -19.62
CA VAL A 754 -6.59 -15.04 -18.16
C VAL A 754 -6.35 -13.71 -17.45
N CYS A 755 -7.18 -13.37 -16.45
CA CYS A 755 -6.92 -12.20 -15.60
C CYS A 755 -5.87 -12.52 -14.52
N GLU A 756 -5.00 -11.56 -14.22
CA GLU A 756 -4.07 -11.57 -13.08
C GLU A 756 -4.16 -10.23 -12.34
N SER A 757 -4.98 -10.23 -11.28
CA SER A 757 -5.42 -9.00 -10.60
C SER A 757 -4.29 -8.27 -9.88
N VAL A 758 -3.39 -9.00 -9.21
CA VAL A 758 -2.33 -8.44 -8.38
C VAL A 758 -1.28 -7.71 -9.22
N HIS A 759 -0.98 -8.21 -10.41
CA HIS A 759 -0.03 -7.60 -11.34
C HIS A 759 -0.69 -6.68 -12.38
N ASN A 760 -1.95 -6.29 -12.16
CA ASN A 760 -2.64 -5.27 -12.96
C ASN A 760 -2.65 -5.58 -14.46
N LEU A 761 -2.89 -6.85 -14.83
CA LEU A 761 -2.80 -7.30 -16.22
C LEU A 761 -3.77 -8.42 -16.58
N VAL A 762 -3.97 -8.59 -17.88
CA VAL A 762 -4.64 -9.73 -18.51
C VAL A 762 -3.67 -10.37 -19.50
N ALA A 763 -3.40 -11.65 -19.31
CA ALA A 763 -2.51 -12.42 -20.16
C ALA A 763 -3.27 -13.21 -21.24
N ARG A 764 -2.58 -13.60 -22.31
CA ARG A 764 -3.11 -14.51 -23.33
C ARG A 764 -2.14 -15.64 -23.65
N PHE A 765 -2.70 -16.79 -23.98
CA PHE A 765 -1.96 -17.98 -24.39
C PHE A 765 -2.46 -18.50 -25.72
N LYS A 766 -1.52 -18.79 -26.62
CA LYS A 766 -1.77 -19.61 -27.79
C LYS A 766 -1.92 -21.06 -27.34
N MET A 767 -2.97 -21.70 -27.84
CA MET A 767 -3.31 -23.07 -27.49
C MET A 767 -2.88 -23.99 -28.64
N ASP A 768 -1.91 -24.86 -28.37
CA ASP A 768 -1.40 -25.84 -29.35
C ASP A 768 -1.78 -27.26 -28.90
N ARG A 769 -2.09 -28.14 -29.85
CA ARG A 769 -2.37 -29.56 -29.58
C ARG A 769 -1.14 -30.29 -29.08
N ASP A 770 -1.33 -31.17 -28.10
CA ASP A 770 -0.31 -32.07 -27.55
C ASP A 770 -0.91 -33.45 -27.25
N GLY A 771 -1.12 -34.25 -28.31
CA GLY A 771 -1.86 -35.49 -28.19
C GLY A 771 -3.33 -35.25 -27.85
N LEU A 772 -3.83 -35.88 -26.77
CA LEU A 772 -5.19 -35.67 -26.24
C LEU A 772 -5.31 -34.38 -25.40
N ALA A 773 -4.17 -33.79 -25.03
CA ALA A 773 -4.11 -32.59 -24.22
C ALA A 773 -3.80 -31.35 -25.07
N TRP A 774 -3.81 -30.19 -24.41
CA TRP A 774 -3.32 -28.93 -24.94
C TRP A 774 -2.02 -28.50 -24.28
N LYS A 775 -1.31 -27.60 -24.94
CA LYS A 775 -0.22 -26.80 -24.36
C LYS A 775 -0.57 -25.33 -24.52
N ALA A 776 -0.39 -24.57 -23.45
CA ALA A 776 -0.53 -23.12 -23.44
C ALA A 776 0.85 -22.50 -23.59
N ARG A 777 1.03 -21.65 -24.61
CA ARG A 777 2.29 -20.95 -24.87
C ARG A 777 2.04 -19.45 -24.98
N ARG A 778 2.99 -18.64 -24.50
CA ARG A 778 2.93 -17.19 -24.72
C ARG A 778 3.00 -16.89 -26.22
N PHE A 779 2.34 -15.82 -26.64
CA PHE A 779 2.39 -15.38 -28.03
C PHE A 779 3.83 -14.93 -28.41
N PRO A 780 4.27 -15.11 -29.67
CA PRO A 780 5.62 -14.76 -30.09
C PRO A 780 6.00 -13.28 -29.88
N ASP A 781 5.03 -12.38 -29.97
CA ASP A 781 5.16 -10.93 -29.74
C ASP A 781 5.11 -10.54 -28.26
N GLU A 782 4.94 -11.50 -27.34
CA GLU A 782 4.70 -11.27 -25.91
C GLU A 782 5.64 -12.08 -25.00
N GLN A 783 6.92 -12.12 -25.37
CA GLN A 783 7.95 -12.80 -24.57
C GLN A 783 8.39 -12.01 -23.34
N LEU A 784 8.21 -10.67 -23.34
CA LEU A 784 8.58 -9.76 -22.25
C LEU A 784 7.48 -8.72 -21.97
N SER A 785 6.23 -9.06 -22.30
CA SER A 785 5.04 -8.24 -22.10
C SER A 785 3.80 -9.12 -22.03
N ASP A 786 2.73 -8.64 -21.39
CA ASP A 786 1.38 -9.23 -21.43
C ASP A 786 0.42 -8.39 -22.28
N TRP A 787 -0.72 -8.99 -22.65
CA TRP A 787 -1.67 -8.48 -23.64
C TRP A 787 -2.41 -7.20 -23.20
N VAL A 788 -2.88 -7.12 -21.97
CA VAL A 788 -3.40 -5.87 -21.40
C VAL A 788 -2.69 -5.64 -20.10
N ARG A 789 -2.06 -4.49 -19.92
CA ARG A 789 -1.32 -4.17 -18.68
C ARG A 789 -1.49 -2.70 -18.33
N SER A 790 -1.64 -2.39 -17.06
CA SER A 790 -1.79 -1.02 -16.59
C SER A 790 -0.57 -0.55 -15.80
N SER A 791 -0.20 0.72 -15.93
CA SER A 791 0.76 1.37 -15.02
C SER A 791 0.12 1.79 -13.70
N ASP A 792 -1.22 1.79 -13.63
CA ASP A 792 -1.99 2.11 -12.43
C ASP A 792 -2.06 0.87 -11.50
N PRO A 793 -1.49 0.93 -10.28
CA PRO A 793 -1.52 -0.20 -9.35
C PRO A 793 -2.93 -0.51 -8.80
N TRP A 794 -3.94 0.32 -9.08
CA TRP A 794 -5.34 0.10 -8.71
C TRP A 794 -6.14 -0.71 -9.72
N PHE A 795 -5.65 -0.88 -10.96
CA PHE A 795 -6.35 -1.67 -11.99
C PHE A 795 -6.35 -3.16 -11.61
N ARG A 796 -7.50 -3.73 -11.24
CA ARG A 796 -7.70 -5.13 -10.79
C ARG A 796 -8.66 -5.84 -11.74
N PRO A 797 -8.18 -6.35 -12.89
CA PRO A 797 -9.04 -7.14 -13.78
C PRO A 797 -9.45 -8.43 -13.08
N VAL A 798 -10.75 -8.64 -12.90
CA VAL A 798 -11.30 -9.82 -12.17
C VAL A 798 -12.18 -10.70 -13.04
N ARG A 799 -12.67 -10.19 -14.18
CA ARG A 799 -13.44 -10.99 -15.15
C ARG A 799 -13.16 -10.54 -16.59
N VAL A 800 -12.89 -11.50 -17.48
CA VAL A 800 -13.00 -11.34 -18.94
C VAL A 800 -14.20 -12.10 -19.50
N VAL A 801 -14.89 -11.57 -20.50
CA VAL A 801 -15.98 -12.26 -21.23
C VAL A 801 -15.92 -11.98 -22.73
N ASN A 802 -16.31 -12.97 -23.55
CA ASN A 802 -16.66 -12.71 -24.95
C ASN A 802 -18.00 -11.96 -24.98
N ALA A 803 -18.04 -10.80 -25.61
CA ALA A 803 -19.23 -9.95 -25.65
C ALA A 803 -20.00 -10.05 -26.98
N PRO A 804 -21.33 -9.85 -26.98
CA PRO A 804 -22.16 -9.89 -28.20
C PRO A 804 -21.76 -8.88 -29.28
N ASP A 805 -21.13 -7.76 -28.88
CA ASP A 805 -20.58 -6.76 -29.80
C ASP A 805 -19.37 -7.27 -30.62
N GLY A 806 -18.93 -8.50 -30.35
CA GLY A 806 -17.82 -9.18 -30.99
C GLY A 806 -16.46 -8.79 -30.44
N THR A 807 -16.40 -8.17 -29.25
CA THR A 807 -15.15 -7.81 -28.54
C THR A 807 -14.94 -8.65 -27.29
N VAL A 808 -13.86 -8.40 -26.55
CA VAL A 808 -13.65 -8.97 -25.21
C VAL A 808 -13.82 -7.86 -24.19
N TRP A 809 -14.71 -8.07 -23.21
CA TRP A 809 -14.92 -7.13 -22.12
C TRP A 809 -14.10 -7.54 -20.89
N ILE A 810 -13.52 -6.55 -20.21
CA ILE A 810 -12.73 -6.69 -18.98
C ILE A 810 -13.46 -5.93 -17.87
N VAL A 811 -13.77 -6.64 -16.80
CA VAL A 811 -14.31 -6.09 -15.56
C VAL A 811 -13.16 -5.83 -14.60
N ASP A 812 -13.04 -4.59 -14.15
CA ASP A 812 -12.03 -4.09 -13.24
C ASP A 812 -12.69 -3.68 -11.92
N MET A 813 -12.36 -4.39 -10.83
CA MET A 813 -12.87 -4.08 -9.49
C MET A 813 -12.35 -2.73 -8.97
N TYR A 814 -11.21 -2.27 -9.49
CA TYR A 814 -10.53 -1.02 -9.16
C TYR A 814 -10.22 -0.79 -7.67
N ARG A 815 -9.25 -1.56 -7.14
CA ARG A 815 -8.87 -1.57 -5.72
C ARG A 815 -7.37 -1.38 -5.49
N ARG A 816 -7.01 -0.65 -4.44
CA ARG A 816 -5.61 -0.54 -4.00
C ARG A 816 -5.07 -1.86 -3.48
N VAL A 817 -5.87 -2.56 -2.68
CA VAL A 817 -5.56 -3.87 -2.07
C VAL A 817 -6.67 -4.84 -2.46
N ILE A 818 -6.29 -5.95 -3.11
CA ILE A 818 -7.22 -7.02 -3.51
C ILE A 818 -7.08 -8.28 -2.64
N GLU A 819 -5.97 -8.41 -1.90
CA GLU A 819 -5.67 -9.54 -1.03
C GLU A 819 -6.61 -9.57 0.19
N HIS A 820 -7.13 -10.76 0.54
CA HIS A 820 -7.98 -10.89 1.71
C HIS A 820 -7.17 -10.73 3.01
N PRO A 821 -7.67 -10.02 4.05
CA PRO A 821 -6.91 -9.70 5.27
C PRO A 821 -6.26 -10.88 5.99
N THR A 822 -6.85 -12.08 5.95
CA THR A 822 -6.26 -13.30 6.54
C THR A 822 -4.90 -13.64 5.95
N TRP A 823 -4.67 -13.21 4.71
CA TRP A 823 -3.45 -13.37 3.94
C TRP A 823 -2.55 -12.14 4.00
N ILE A 824 -2.82 -11.15 4.83
CA ILE A 824 -1.91 -10.01 5.00
C ILE A 824 -1.24 -10.16 6.38
N PRO A 825 0.11 -10.14 6.47
CA PRO A 825 0.82 -10.07 7.74
C PRO A 825 0.31 -8.91 8.61
N GLU A 826 0.32 -9.12 9.92
CA GLU A 826 -0.25 -8.18 10.90
C GLU A 826 0.39 -6.78 10.76
N GLU A 827 1.68 -6.72 10.43
CA GLU A 827 2.42 -5.48 10.21
C GLU A 827 1.89 -4.69 9.01
N TRP A 828 1.60 -5.36 7.89
CA TRP A 828 1.02 -4.72 6.71
C TRP A 828 -0.43 -4.30 6.96
N MET A 829 -1.22 -5.14 7.64
CA MET A 829 -2.60 -4.80 8.03
C MET A 829 -2.68 -3.52 8.87
N ALA A 830 -1.69 -3.27 9.73
CA ALA A 830 -1.61 -2.08 10.56
C ALA A 830 -1.36 -0.78 9.76
N ARG A 831 -1.09 -0.85 8.45
CA ARG A 831 -0.72 0.30 7.60
C ARG A 831 -1.59 0.49 6.38
N LEU A 832 -2.22 -0.58 5.90
CA LEU A 832 -3.02 -0.56 4.68
C LEU A 832 -4.48 -0.22 4.99
N ASP A 833 -5.09 0.56 4.11
CA ASP A 833 -6.54 0.59 3.95
C ASP A 833 -6.94 -0.53 2.98
N VAL A 834 -7.46 -1.62 3.54
CA VAL A 834 -7.91 -2.79 2.76
C VAL A 834 -9.24 -2.56 2.04
N ARG A 835 -9.92 -1.43 2.30
CA ARG A 835 -11.14 -1.04 1.61
C ARG A 835 -10.93 0.05 0.56
N ALA A 836 -9.73 0.59 0.43
CA ALA A 836 -9.40 1.64 -0.54
C ALA A 836 -9.89 1.29 -1.96
N GLY A 837 -10.91 2.03 -2.43
CA GLY A 837 -11.55 1.89 -3.73
C GLY A 837 -12.89 1.12 -3.74
N ASP A 838 -13.49 0.81 -2.58
CA ASP A 838 -14.80 0.11 -2.49
C ASP A 838 -16.01 0.88 -3.04
N ASP A 839 -15.80 2.12 -3.46
CA ASP A 839 -16.72 3.00 -4.15
C ASP A 839 -16.42 3.12 -5.66
N ARG A 840 -15.50 2.31 -6.18
CA ARG A 840 -15.01 2.40 -7.57
C ARG A 840 -15.18 1.10 -8.33
N GLY A 841 -15.18 1.18 -9.65
CA GLY A 841 -15.31 0.02 -10.53
C GLY A 841 -15.34 0.45 -11.99
N ARG A 842 -14.87 -0.41 -12.89
CA ARG A 842 -14.79 -0.08 -14.33
C ARG A 842 -15.06 -1.30 -15.21
N ILE A 843 -15.59 -1.04 -16.40
CA ILE A 843 -15.75 -2.04 -17.45
C ILE A 843 -15.12 -1.48 -18.72
N TYR A 844 -14.25 -2.27 -19.34
CA TYR A 844 -13.55 -1.95 -20.57
C TYR A 844 -13.91 -2.95 -21.67
N ARG A 845 -13.77 -2.55 -22.94
CA ARG A 845 -13.69 -3.48 -24.08
C ARG A 845 -12.37 -3.37 -24.81
N VAL A 846 -11.88 -4.49 -25.32
CA VAL A 846 -10.62 -4.60 -26.05
C VAL A 846 -10.84 -5.31 -27.39
N PHE A 847 -10.33 -4.72 -28.47
CA PHE A 847 -10.53 -5.19 -29.84
C PHE A 847 -9.45 -4.63 -30.80
N LYS A 848 -9.40 -5.12 -32.03
CA LYS A 848 -8.49 -4.65 -33.08
C LYS A 848 -8.93 -3.30 -33.65
N ASN A 849 -7.97 -2.45 -34.03
CA ASN A 849 -8.22 -1.10 -34.55
C ASN A 849 -9.08 -1.04 -35.82
N ASP A 850 -9.07 -2.11 -36.62
CA ASP A 850 -9.84 -2.23 -37.86
C ASP A 850 -11.25 -2.82 -37.66
N TYR A 851 -11.56 -3.29 -36.46
CA TYR A 851 -12.90 -3.77 -36.10
C TYR A 851 -13.78 -2.62 -35.61
N ARG A 852 -15.08 -2.69 -35.96
CA ARG A 852 -16.11 -1.82 -35.43
C ARG A 852 -17.06 -2.67 -34.57
N PRO A 853 -17.14 -2.42 -33.26
CA PRO A 853 -18.10 -3.11 -32.39
C PRO A 853 -19.53 -2.96 -32.91
N ASN A 854 -20.32 -4.02 -32.78
CA ASN A 854 -21.75 -3.95 -33.05
C ASN A 854 -22.44 -3.25 -31.87
N ASN A 855 -23.25 -2.22 -32.14
CA ASN A 855 -24.05 -1.55 -31.12
C ASN A 855 -25.26 -2.40 -30.71
#